data_AF-A0A4Q6ADW2-F1
#
_entry.id   AF-A0A4Q6ADW2-F1
#
_cell.length_a   1.000
_cell.length_b   1.000
_cell.length_c   1.000
_cell.angle_alpha   90.00
_cell.angle_beta   90.00
_cell.angle_gamma   90.00
#
_symmetry.space_group_name_H-M   'P 1'
#
loop_
_entity.id
_entity.type
_entity.pdbx_description
1 polymer ?
#
loop_
_entity_poly.entity_id
_entity_poly.type
_entity_poly.pdbx_seq_one_letter_code
_entity_poly.pdbx_strand_id
1 'polypeptide(L)'
;MSALASAATILFLFWSITHFARKMFVSAGESLTSQQTFTVMAAGIVGALAYNFSDSFWYSAVEGEVYALSSFFTALVFWAMLKWEHADEHAGTETHARIKSDRWIIFLFFMMGLSIGVHLLNLLTIPAIVMIYYYRRYTPSKWGAAIAFLIGCIITGLVQVVIIQYSMKAAGIFDVFFVNSFKLPFFSGFAIYFLALAGLIAWALSFTEKNISKGKLTLWFILFLFISALPFIVGAGSGGIKILKFLFTAGVAAAAGYFLKPTALKVLKMSLWCYAFMLLGYFVYFTALIRSNANPAIDMNNVDNPINLVYYLSREQYGSAPLLYGPHFSAEINREDPYIDGEMKYVKGKDQYLPVGVSREYRYESSDMQLFPRVWDASDDQYHAQFYAQWLGLSRDQQTGKYQAPTYRDNMEWFLTYQMSLMYWRYFMWNFAGKQNDVQGMGAVRDGNWISGISFIDNNRLGDQSKMPDSLKNNKAHNKLYMLPFILGIVGCVYQFTKNRKDWIVSFLLFFFTGIAVVLYLNQPGNQPRERDYAYVGSFYAFAIWIGLAVVAFVRMAREKADQLTFKNLLLYGSVLTFLITIMSSLRGSTGSVFMTGIYVTALYALVTTGITFIVRALSSAGQNWKALNIATAIICRQRIHS
;
A
#
# COMPACT_ATOMS: atom_id res chain seq x y z
N MET A 1 -15.75 -9.12 -14.64
CA MET A 1 -14.28 -8.90 -14.56
C MET A 1 -13.76 -8.97 -13.13
N SER A 2 -14.39 -8.32 -12.13
CA SER A 2 -13.96 -8.33 -10.72
C SER A 2 -13.73 -9.73 -10.13
N ALA A 3 -14.67 -10.66 -10.32
CA ALA A 3 -14.53 -12.03 -9.85
C ALA A 3 -13.30 -12.75 -10.44
N LEU A 4 -13.02 -12.56 -11.73
CA LEU A 4 -11.86 -13.18 -12.40
C LEU A 4 -10.53 -12.58 -11.90
N ALA A 5 -10.47 -11.25 -11.75
CA ALA A 5 -9.30 -10.58 -11.18
C ALA A 5 -9.04 -11.03 -9.73
N SER A 6 -10.10 -11.18 -8.94
CA SER A 6 -10.02 -11.68 -7.57
C SER A 6 -9.58 -13.15 -7.52
N ALA A 7 -10.10 -14.02 -8.39
CA ALA A 7 -9.65 -15.41 -8.50
C ALA A 7 -8.16 -15.51 -8.85
N ALA A 8 -7.68 -14.66 -9.77
CA ALA A 8 -6.26 -14.57 -10.09
C ALA A 8 -5.43 -14.01 -8.92
N THR A 9 -5.97 -13.08 -8.12
CA THR A 9 -5.33 -12.62 -6.88
C THR A 9 -5.07 -13.78 -5.92
N ILE A 10 -6.04 -14.68 -5.75
CA ILE A 10 -5.90 -15.88 -4.90
C ILE A 10 -4.85 -16.84 -5.45
N LEU A 11 -4.77 -17.01 -6.78
CA LEU A 11 -3.72 -17.81 -7.42
C LEU A 11 -2.32 -17.25 -7.13
N PHE A 12 -2.12 -15.94 -7.27
CA PHE A 12 -0.83 -15.31 -6.98
C PHE A 12 -0.49 -15.30 -5.49
N LEU A 13 -1.49 -15.20 -4.60
CA LEU A 13 -1.31 -15.39 -3.17
C LEU A 13 -0.82 -16.81 -2.86
N PHE A 14 -1.49 -17.82 -3.43
CA PHE A 14 -1.11 -19.22 -3.29
C PHE A 14 0.35 -19.45 -3.71
N TRP A 15 0.77 -18.91 -4.86
CA TRP A 15 2.15 -19.02 -5.32
C TRP A 15 3.14 -18.24 -4.46
N SER A 16 2.75 -17.08 -3.92
CA SER A 16 3.59 -16.31 -2.98
C SER A 16 3.81 -17.08 -1.68
N ILE A 17 2.76 -17.69 -1.13
CA ILE A 17 2.85 -18.50 0.11
C ILE A 17 3.73 -19.73 -0.11
N THR A 18 3.48 -20.48 -1.19
CA THR A 18 4.25 -21.68 -1.51
C THR A 18 5.73 -21.37 -1.76
N HIS A 19 6.05 -20.21 -2.35
CA HIS A 19 7.43 -19.72 -2.48
C HIS A 19 8.10 -19.55 -1.11
N PHE A 20 7.48 -18.80 -0.19
CA PHE A 20 8.03 -18.61 1.16
C PHE A 20 8.09 -19.92 1.97
N ALA A 21 7.06 -20.75 1.90
CA ALA A 21 7.01 -22.03 2.58
C ALA A 21 8.12 -22.97 2.06
N ARG A 22 8.37 -23.01 0.74
CA ARG A 22 9.46 -23.80 0.15
C ARG A 22 10.83 -23.37 0.67
N LYS A 23 11.08 -22.05 0.76
CA LYS A 23 12.34 -21.49 1.29
C LYS A 23 12.61 -21.86 2.76
N MET A 24 11.61 -22.35 3.50
CA MET A 24 11.78 -22.87 4.87
C MET A 24 12.31 -24.31 4.91
N PHE A 25 12.37 -25.01 3.77
CA PHE A 25 12.82 -26.39 3.66
C PHE A 25 14.06 -26.57 2.79
N VAL A 26 14.13 -25.87 1.65
CA VAL A 26 15.16 -26.11 0.62
C VAL A 26 15.55 -24.81 -0.11
N SER A 27 16.76 -24.79 -0.66
CA SER A 27 17.28 -23.69 -1.50
C SER A 27 16.77 -23.81 -2.96
N ALA A 28 17.03 -22.82 -3.81
CA ALA A 28 16.77 -22.97 -5.25
C ALA A 28 17.55 -24.14 -5.85
N GLY A 29 16.94 -24.88 -6.79
CA GLY A 29 17.53 -26.05 -7.45
C GLY A 29 17.34 -27.38 -6.71
N GLU A 30 17.10 -27.36 -5.39
CA GLU A 30 16.85 -28.56 -4.59
C GLU A 30 15.40 -29.06 -4.72
N SER A 31 15.19 -30.37 -4.70
CA SER A 31 13.85 -30.97 -4.73
C SER A 31 13.27 -31.10 -3.31
N LEU A 32 11.97 -30.81 -3.19
CA LEU A 32 11.23 -31.11 -1.97
C LEU A 32 10.91 -32.61 -1.94
N THR A 33 10.99 -33.22 -0.77
CA THR A 33 10.38 -34.55 -0.54
C THR A 33 8.86 -34.47 -0.75
N SER A 34 8.20 -35.60 -1.04
CA SER A 34 6.74 -35.62 -1.24
C SER A 34 5.97 -35.05 -0.04
N GLN A 35 6.49 -35.27 1.17
CA GLN A 35 5.90 -34.85 2.43
C GLN A 35 6.10 -33.36 2.66
N GLN A 36 7.29 -32.81 2.36
CA GLN A 36 7.50 -31.35 2.39
C GLN A 36 6.67 -30.65 1.31
N THR A 37 6.57 -31.24 0.10
CA THR A 37 5.69 -30.76 -0.97
C THR A 37 4.25 -30.65 -0.48
N PHE A 38 3.74 -31.68 0.19
CA PHE A 38 2.40 -31.62 0.79
C PHE A 38 2.28 -30.46 1.79
N THR A 39 3.24 -30.30 2.71
CA THR A 39 3.23 -29.20 3.70
C THR A 39 3.20 -27.84 3.03
N VAL A 40 4.04 -27.63 2.00
CA VAL A 40 4.12 -26.39 1.23
C VAL A 40 2.81 -26.10 0.52
N MET A 41 2.22 -27.09 -0.15
CA MET A 41 0.93 -26.94 -0.83
C MET A 41 -0.21 -26.68 0.17
N ALA A 42 -0.21 -27.35 1.32
CA ALA A 42 -1.19 -27.14 2.38
C ALA A 42 -1.09 -25.71 2.96
N ALA A 43 0.13 -25.20 3.18
CA ALA A 43 0.36 -23.82 3.59
C ALA A 43 -0.24 -22.84 2.58
N GLY A 44 0.01 -23.07 1.29
CA GLY A 44 -0.58 -22.28 0.19
C GLY A 44 -2.11 -22.29 0.23
N ILE A 45 -2.73 -23.46 0.33
CA ILE A 45 -4.19 -23.62 0.36
C ILE A 45 -4.78 -22.92 1.57
N VAL A 46 -4.24 -23.15 2.78
CA VAL A 46 -4.76 -22.58 4.02
C VAL A 46 -4.73 -21.06 4.00
N GLY A 47 -3.59 -20.45 3.63
CA GLY A 47 -3.47 -19.00 3.59
C GLY A 47 -4.28 -18.37 2.45
N ALA A 48 -4.27 -18.97 1.25
CA ALA A 48 -5.02 -18.44 0.11
C ALA A 48 -6.55 -18.51 0.34
N LEU A 49 -7.06 -19.59 0.93
CA LEU A 49 -8.48 -19.71 1.27
C LEU A 49 -8.88 -18.78 2.42
N ALA A 50 -8.01 -18.58 3.42
CA ALA A 50 -8.26 -17.63 4.50
C ALA A 50 -8.50 -16.20 3.95
N TYR A 51 -7.75 -15.80 2.92
CA TYR A 51 -7.94 -14.51 2.27
C TYR A 51 -9.13 -14.51 1.30
N ASN A 52 -9.33 -15.60 0.54
CA ASN A 52 -10.46 -15.74 -0.38
C ASN A 52 -11.81 -15.51 0.31
N PHE A 53 -11.98 -16.06 1.52
CA PHE A 53 -13.20 -15.92 2.29
C PHE A 53 -13.13 -14.79 3.34
N SER A 54 -12.12 -13.93 3.27
CA SER A 54 -12.10 -12.73 4.10
C SER A 54 -13.13 -11.71 3.58
N ASP A 55 -13.86 -11.09 4.49
CA ASP A 55 -15.04 -10.28 4.19
C ASP A 55 -14.72 -9.17 3.17
N SER A 56 -13.72 -8.33 3.47
CA SER A 56 -13.36 -7.18 2.63
C SER A 56 -12.92 -7.57 1.22
N PHE A 57 -12.20 -8.69 1.09
CA PHE A 57 -11.75 -9.19 -0.21
C PHE A 57 -12.91 -9.83 -1.00
N TRP A 58 -13.78 -10.60 -0.33
CA TRP A 58 -14.93 -11.23 -0.97
C TRP A 58 -15.91 -10.20 -1.53
N TYR A 59 -16.22 -9.15 -0.76
CA TYR A 59 -17.08 -8.05 -1.22
C TYR A 59 -16.46 -7.33 -2.44
N SER A 60 -15.14 -7.09 -2.41
CA SER A 60 -14.43 -6.52 -3.58
C SER A 60 -14.56 -7.39 -4.84
N ALA A 61 -14.74 -8.71 -4.70
CA ALA A 61 -14.87 -9.64 -5.83
C ALA A 61 -16.25 -9.65 -6.48
N VAL A 62 -17.31 -9.39 -5.70
CA VAL A 62 -18.70 -9.37 -6.17
C VAL A 62 -19.18 -7.98 -6.60
N GLU A 63 -18.44 -6.94 -6.24
CA GLU A 63 -18.74 -5.56 -6.63
C GLU A 63 -18.03 -5.14 -7.93
N GLY A 64 -18.70 -4.27 -8.69
CA GLY A 64 -18.16 -3.66 -9.91
C GLY A 64 -17.20 -2.50 -9.63
N GLU A 65 -16.23 -2.67 -8.75
CA GLU A 65 -15.26 -1.63 -8.34
C GLU A 65 -13.82 -1.92 -8.81
N VAL A 66 -12.95 -0.90 -8.69
CA VAL A 66 -11.54 -0.96 -9.12
C VAL A 66 -10.64 -1.80 -8.21
N TYR A 67 -11.08 -2.09 -6.98
CA TYR A 67 -10.24 -2.70 -5.95
C TYR A 67 -9.92 -4.19 -6.21
N ALA A 68 -10.78 -4.92 -6.92
CA ALA A 68 -10.48 -6.28 -7.38
C ALA A 68 -9.28 -6.30 -8.33
N LEU A 69 -9.27 -5.41 -9.33
CA LEU A 69 -8.15 -5.27 -10.27
C LEU A 69 -6.89 -4.72 -9.56
N SER A 70 -7.05 -3.78 -8.64
CA SER A 70 -5.94 -3.28 -7.82
C SER A 70 -5.27 -4.39 -7.01
N SER A 71 -6.07 -5.27 -6.39
CA SER A 71 -5.58 -6.42 -5.63
C SER A 71 -4.86 -7.42 -6.53
N PHE A 72 -5.41 -7.68 -7.73
CA PHE A 72 -4.78 -8.53 -8.74
C PHE A 72 -3.40 -8.02 -9.14
N PHE A 73 -3.27 -6.74 -9.51
CA PHE A 73 -1.99 -6.18 -9.91
C PHE A 73 -0.99 -6.17 -8.77
N THR A 74 -1.43 -5.88 -7.54
CA THR A 74 -0.59 -5.94 -6.34
C THR A 74 -0.04 -7.35 -6.13
N ALA A 75 -0.89 -8.38 -6.21
CA ALA A 75 -0.48 -9.78 -6.05
C ALA A 75 0.44 -10.24 -7.19
N LEU A 76 0.12 -9.90 -8.44
CA LEU A 76 0.91 -10.24 -9.62
C LEU A 76 2.31 -9.62 -9.56
N VAL A 77 2.41 -8.34 -9.21
CA VAL A 77 3.68 -7.61 -9.13
C VAL A 77 4.55 -8.15 -8.00
N PHE A 78 3.96 -8.41 -6.83
CA PHE A 78 4.69 -9.00 -5.72
C PHE A 78 5.18 -10.42 -6.07
N TRP A 79 4.30 -11.26 -6.64
CA TRP A 79 4.68 -12.59 -7.12
C TRP A 79 5.75 -12.56 -8.22
N ALA A 80 5.67 -11.62 -9.16
CA ALA A 80 6.67 -11.47 -10.23
C ALA A 80 8.06 -11.18 -9.66
N MET A 81 8.15 -10.45 -8.54
CA MET A 81 9.42 -10.22 -7.85
C MET A 81 9.93 -11.46 -7.12
N LEU A 82 9.06 -12.27 -6.53
CA LEU A 82 9.44 -13.58 -5.98
C LEU A 82 9.91 -14.54 -7.09
N LYS A 83 9.27 -14.47 -8.26
CA LYS A 83 9.68 -15.22 -9.45
C LYS A 83 11.04 -14.75 -9.99
N TRP A 84 11.30 -13.44 -9.97
CA TRP A 84 12.62 -12.87 -10.22
C TRP A 84 13.66 -13.42 -9.24
N GLU A 85 13.37 -13.40 -7.94
CA GLU A 85 14.29 -13.87 -6.88
C GLU A 85 14.69 -15.32 -7.14
N HIS A 86 13.69 -16.19 -7.39
CA HIS A 86 13.92 -17.59 -7.68
C HIS A 86 14.76 -17.79 -8.95
N ALA A 87 14.48 -17.05 -10.02
CA ALA A 87 15.24 -17.13 -11.26
C ALA A 87 16.68 -16.62 -11.10
N ASP A 88 16.89 -15.55 -10.33
CA ASP A 88 18.20 -15.01 -10.02
C ASP A 88 19.01 -15.95 -9.10
N GLU A 89 18.35 -16.66 -8.18
CA GLU A 89 18.95 -17.72 -7.36
C GLU A 89 19.50 -18.85 -8.23
N HIS A 90 18.68 -19.38 -9.16
CA HIS A 90 19.12 -20.40 -10.13
C HIS A 90 20.24 -19.91 -11.05
N ALA A 91 20.26 -18.63 -11.41
CA ALA A 91 21.30 -18.05 -12.26
C ALA A 91 22.69 -18.03 -11.59
N GLY A 92 22.79 -18.22 -10.27
CA GLY A 92 24.07 -18.27 -9.56
C GLY A 92 24.89 -17.01 -9.82
N THR A 93 26.11 -17.17 -10.34
CA THR A 93 27.02 -16.07 -10.75
C THR A 93 27.04 -15.83 -12.26
N GLU A 94 26.24 -16.55 -13.04
CA GLU A 94 26.26 -16.44 -14.51
C GLU A 94 25.60 -15.14 -14.99
N THR A 95 26.40 -14.28 -15.63
CA THR A 95 25.96 -12.95 -16.07
C THR A 95 24.78 -13.00 -17.04
N HIS A 96 24.80 -13.89 -18.02
CA HIS A 96 23.72 -13.99 -19.02
C HIS A 96 22.41 -14.48 -18.41
N ALA A 97 22.46 -15.47 -17.52
CA ALA A 97 21.29 -15.97 -16.82
C ALA A 97 20.68 -14.90 -15.88
N ARG A 98 21.51 -14.10 -15.20
CA ARG A 98 21.06 -12.95 -14.39
C ARG A 98 20.42 -11.82 -15.22
N ILE A 99 20.91 -11.57 -16.43
CA ILE A 99 20.26 -10.60 -17.34
C ILE A 99 18.89 -11.13 -17.77
N LYS A 100 18.76 -12.45 -17.97
CA LYS A 100 17.48 -13.08 -18.28
C LYS A 100 16.52 -13.07 -17.10
N SER A 101 16.98 -13.11 -15.85
CA SER A 101 16.11 -12.92 -14.68
C SER A 101 15.57 -11.49 -14.64
N ASP A 102 16.41 -10.47 -14.90
CA ASP A 102 16.05 -9.04 -14.85
C ASP A 102 14.86 -8.63 -15.76
N ARG A 103 14.49 -9.44 -16.76
CA ARG A 103 13.26 -9.22 -17.54
C ARG A 103 11.99 -9.21 -16.68
N TRP A 104 11.98 -9.94 -15.56
CA TRP A 104 10.88 -9.93 -14.59
C TRP A 104 10.73 -8.56 -13.92
N ILE A 105 11.84 -7.83 -13.75
CA ILE A 105 11.82 -6.46 -13.23
C ILE A 105 11.19 -5.51 -14.24
N ILE A 106 11.55 -5.63 -15.52
CA ILE A 106 10.89 -4.82 -16.56
C ILE A 106 9.39 -5.16 -16.64
N PHE A 107 9.04 -6.45 -16.59
CA PHE A 107 7.65 -6.91 -16.57
C PHE A 107 6.87 -6.35 -15.38
N LEU A 108 7.44 -6.34 -14.16
CA LEU A 108 6.73 -5.83 -12.99
C LEU A 108 6.47 -4.32 -13.11
N PHE A 109 7.40 -3.54 -13.66
CA PHE A 109 7.18 -2.11 -13.90
C PHE A 109 6.15 -1.85 -15.02
N PHE A 110 6.08 -2.70 -16.05
CA PHE A 110 4.98 -2.66 -17.03
C PHE A 110 3.62 -2.90 -16.36
N MET A 111 3.53 -3.95 -15.53
CA MET A 111 2.31 -4.27 -14.77
C MET A 111 1.94 -3.17 -13.77
N MET A 112 2.92 -2.54 -13.12
CA MET A 112 2.69 -1.34 -12.31
C MET A 112 2.12 -0.20 -13.16
N GLY A 113 2.68 0.06 -14.35
CA GLY A 113 2.16 1.04 -15.31
C GLY A 113 0.68 0.83 -15.64
N LEU A 114 0.30 -0.40 -16.00
CA LEU A 114 -1.09 -0.78 -16.25
C LEU A 114 -1.96 -0.59 -15.01
N SER A 115 -1.44 -0.97 -13.83
CA SER A 115 -2.13 -0.83 -12.56
C SER A 115 -2.45 0.62 -12.24
N ILE A 116 -1.58 1.58 -12.56
CA ILE A 116 -1.83 3.01 -12.31
C ILE A 116 -3.13 3.41 -13.03
N GLY A 117 -3.34 2.96 -14.27
CA GLY A 117 -4.60 3.09 -15.04
C GLY A 117 -5.88 2.64 -14.32
N VAL A 118 -5.75 1.85 -13.26
CA VAL A 118 -6.84 1.36 -12.42
C VAL A 118 -6.80 1.99 -11.02
N HIS A 119 -5.67 1.87 -10.32
CA HIS A 119 -5.46 2.33 -8.95
C HIS A 119 -3.97 2.46 -8.58
N LEU A 120 -3.64 3.43 -7.72
CA LEU A 120 -2.26 3.77 -7.33
C LEU A 120 -1.67 2.89 -6.21
N LEU A 121 -2.47 2.01 -5.59
CA LEU A 121 -2.06 1.27 -4.38
C LEU A 121 -0.87 0.33 -4.63
N ASN A 122 -0.70 -0.17 -5.86
CA ASN A 122 0.37 -1.10 -6.20
C ASN A 122 1.77 -0.48 -6.01
N LEU A 123 1.90 0.86 -6.08
CA LEU A 123 3.17 1.55 -5.84
C LEU A 123 3.74 1.28 -4.45
N LEU A 124 2.87 0.97 -3.49
CA LEU A 124 3.22 0.68 -2.11
C LEU A 124 3.97 -0.66 -1.96
N THR A 125 4.05 -1.47 -3.02
CA THR A 125 4.86 -2.70 -3.04
C THR A 125 6.35 -2.44 -3.31
N ILE A 126 6.71 -1.28 -3.86
CA ILE A 126 8.08 -0.94 -4.28
C ILE A 126 9.10 -1.09 -3.13
N PRO A 127 8.85 -0.59 -1.89
CA PRO A 127 9.81 -0.76 -0.81
C PRO A 127 10.11 -2.23 -0.51
N ALA A 128 9.10 -3.11 -0.51
CA ALA A 128 9.29 -4.54 -0.31
C ALA A 128 10.08 -5.18 -1.48
N ILE A 129 9.78 -4.78 -2.73
CA ILE A 129 10.48 -5.25 -3.93
C ILE A 129 11.96 -4.89 -3.90
N VAL A 130 12.30 -3.64 -3.55
CA VAL A 130 13.71 -3.20 -3.45
C VAL A 130 14.45 -3.99 -2.37
N MET A 131 13.78 -4.34 -1.27
CA MET A 131 14.38 -5.19 -0.24
C MET A 131 14.66 -6.62 -0.73
N ILE A 132 13.78 -7.22 -1.54
CA ILE A 132 14.06 -8.52 -2.19
C ILE A 132 15.29 -8.39 -3.09
N TYR A 133 15.37 -7.33 -3.91
CA TYR A 133 16.52 -7.08 -4.79
C TYR A 133 17.82 -6.93 -3.99
N TYR A 134 17.79 -6.15 -2.92
CA TYR A 134 18.94 -5.91 -2.04
C TYR A 134 19.43 -7.20 -1.39
N TYR A 135 18.54 -7.95 -0.73
CA TYR A 135 18.91 -9.19 -0.04
C TYR A 135 19.39 -10.29 -0.98
N ARG A 136 18.98 -10.26 -2.26
CA ARG A 136 19.41 -11.22 -3.25
C ARG A 136 20.78 -10.89 -3.85
N ARG A 137 21.03 -9.63 -4.22
CA ARG A 137 22.23 -9.22 -4.98
C ARG A 137 23.36 -8.60 -4.17
N TYR A 138 23.11 -8.23 -2.93
CA TYR A 138 24.10 -7.61 -2.06
C TYR A 138 24.29 -8.40 -0.78
N THR A 139 25.44 -8.20 -0.14
CA THR A 139 25.70 -8.74 1.20
C THR A 139 24.83 -7.98 2.22
N PRO A 140 23.91 -8.66 2.91
CA PRO A 140 23.00 -7.97 3.82
C PRO A 140 23.73 -7.41 5.04
N SER A 141 23.57 -6.12 5.28
CA SER A 141 24.00 -5.43 6.51
C SER A 141 22.86 -4.57 7.04
N LYS A 142 22.87 -4.24 8.34
CA LYS A 142 21.80 -3.41 8.95
C LYS A 142 21.69 -2.04 8.26
N TRP A 143 22.84 -1.41 8.01
CA TRP A 143 22.91 -0.12 7.31
C TRP A 143 22.57 -0.23 5.83
N GLY A 144 23.03 -1.28 5.14
CA GLY A 144 22.67 -1.49 3.74
C GLY A 144 21.18 -1.76 3.56
N ALA A 145 20.56 -2.50 4.49
CA ALA A 145 19.10 -2.71 4.53
C ALA A 145 18.35 -1.40 4.76
N ALA A 146 18.81 -0.55 5.69
CA ALA A 146 18.20 0.76 5.93
C ALA A 146 18.31 1.69 4.70
N ILE A 147 19.48 1.71 4.04
CA ILE A 147 19.70 2.48 2.82
C ILE A 147 18.82 1.95 1.68
N ALA A 148 18.74 0.63 1.49
CA ALA A 148 17.89 0.01 0.47
C ALA A 148 16.41 0.34 0.70
N PHE A 149 15.96 0.31 1.95
CA PHE A 149 14.61 0.72 2.33
C PHE A 149 14.33 2.19 1.98
N LEU A 150 15.24 3.10 2.33
CA LEU A 150 15.14 4.52 1.98
C LEU A 150 15.12 4.73 0.46
N ILE A 151 15.97 4.01 -0.29
CA ILE A 151 15.94 4.01 -1.75
C ILE A 151 14.58 3.55 -2.27
N GLY A 152 13.98 2.50 -1.70
CA GLY A 152 12.64 2.04 -2.05
C GLY A 152 11.56 3.10 -1.82
N CYS A 153 11.62 3.83 -0.70
CA CYS A 153 10.72 4.94 -0.42
C CYS A 153 10.91 6.11 -1.41
N ILE A 154 12.17 6.46 -1.72
CA ILE A 154 12.50 7.49 -2.70
C ILE A 154 11.99 7.10 -4.09
N ILE A 155 12.20 5.85 -4.53
CA ILE A 155 11.68 5.36 -5.81
C ILE A 155 10.15 5.45 -5.82
N THR A 156 9.47 5.07 -4.74
CA THR A 156 8.01 5.19 -4.63
C THR A 156 7.55 6.64 -4.84
N GLY A 157 8.19 7.60 -4.18
CA GLY A 157 7.91 9.03 -4.35
C GLY A 157 8.24 9.55 -5.75
N LEU A 158 9.36 9.12 -6.34
CA LEU A 158 9.75 9.48 -7.71
C LEU A 158 8.74 8.94 -8.73
N VAL A 159 8.27 7.70 -8.58
CA VAL A 159 7.22 7.15 -9.44
C VAL A 159 5.94 7.96 -9.28
N GLN A 160 5.51 8.20 -8.03
CA GLN A 160 4.28 8.92 -7.72
C GLN A 160 4.27 10.36 -8.27
N VAL A 161 5.37 11.10 -8.11
CA VAL A 161 5.43 12.52 -8.47
C VAL A 161 5.96 12.69 -9.90
N VAL A 162 7.14 12.15 -10.21
CA VAL A 162 7.81 12.44 -11.49
C VAL A 162 7.16 11.68 -12.63
N ILE A 163 6.89 10.38 -12.45
CA ILE A 163 6.45 9.54 -13.56
C ILE A 163 4.96 9.70 -13.82
N ILE A 164 4.15 9.81 -12.77
CA ILE A 164 2.69 9.89 -12.90
C ILE A 164 2.24 11.34 -13.09
N GLN A 165 2.59 12.23 -12.16
CA GLN A 165 2.09 13.61 -12.19
C GLN A 165 2.89 14.51 -13.13
N TYR A 166 4.22 14.52 -13.03
CA TYR A 166 5.03 15.46 -13.81
C TYR A 166 5.04 15.14 -15.29
N SER A 167 5.03 13.87 -15.69
CA SER A 167 4.94 13.51 -17.12
C SER A 167 3.68 14.09 -17.77
N MET A 168 2.54 14.01 -17.08
CA MET A 168 1.26 14.56 -17.54
C MET A 168 1.27 16.08 -17.51
N LYS A 169 1.71 16.70 -16.40
CA LYS A 169 1.82 18.17 -16.28
C LYS A 169 2.72 18.74 -17.36
N ALA A 170 3.88 18.12 -17.61
CA ALA A 170 4.82 18.54 -18.63
C ALA A 170 4.22 18.41 -20.03
N ALA A 171 3.52 17.32 -20.32
CA ALA A 171 2.81 17.14 -21.58
C ALA A 171 1.71 18.21 -21.78
N GLY A 172 0.98 18.58 -20.73
CA GLY A 172 0.02 19.69 -20.76
C GLY A 172 0.65 21.06 -20.99
N ILE A 173 1.79 21.35 -20.33
CA ILE A 173 2.57 22.58 -20.55
C ILE A 173 3.07 22.65 -22.00
N PHE A 174 3.58 21.54 -22.53
CA PHE A 174 3.98 21.44 -23.93
C PHE A 174 2.78 21.69 -24.85
N ASP A 175 1.63 21.08 -24.59
CA ASP A 175 0.45 21.29 -25.42
C ASP A 175 0.00 22.75 -25.45
N VAL A 176 -0.03 23.42 -24.29
CA VAL A 176 -0.31 24.86 -24.22
C VAL A 176 0.70 25.67 -25.01
N PHE A 177 1.99 25.39 -24.86
CA PHE A 177 3.05 26.13 -25.56
C PHE A 177 2.92 25.99 -27.08
N PHE A 178 2.75 24.77 -27.59
CA PHE A 178 2.68 24.50 -29.03
C PHE A 178 1.39 25.02 -29.66
N VAL A 179 0.24 24.83 -29.00
CA VAL A 179 -1.05 25.34 -29.50
C VAL A 179 -1.06 26.87 -29.48
N ASN A 180 -0.67 27.50 -28.38
CA ASN A 180 -0.80 28.94 -28.25
C ASN A 180 0.26 29.71 -29.07
N SER A 181 1.50 29.21 -29.12
CA SER A 181 2.62 29.91 -29.75
C SER A 181 2.77 29.58 -31.24
N PHE A 182 2.57 28.31 -31.62
CA PHE A 182 2.75 27.85 -33.00
C PHE A 182 1.43 27.61 -33.74
N LYS A 183 0.28 27.85 -33.09
CA LYS A 183 -1.07 27.65 -33.66
C LYS A 183 -1.30 26.24 -34.20
N LEU A 184 -0.66 25.25 -33.58
CA LEU A 184 -0.89 23.84 -33.89
C LEU A 184 -2.23 23.35 -33.31
N PRO A 185 -2.80 22.27 -33.86
CA PRO A 185 -3.99 21.63 -33.27
C PRO A 185 -3.74 21.16 -31.83
N PHE A 186 -4.81 21.12 -31.02
CA PHE A 186 -4.78 20.48 -29.69
C PHE A 186 -4.16 19.09 -29.75
N PHE A 187 -3.51 18.66 -28.66
CA PHE A 187 -2.73 17.42 -28.55
C PHE A 187 -1.41 17.37 -29.32
N SER A 188 -1.08 18.36 -30.17
CA SER A 188 0.18 18.35 -30.90
C SER A 188 1.39 18.46 -29.97
N GLY A 189 1.37 19.36 -28.99
CA GLY A 189 2.46 19.49 -28.03
C GLY A 189 2.52 18.30 -27.08
N PHE A 190 1.36 17.73 -26.72
CA PHE A 190 1.28 16.49 -25.95
C PHE A 190 1.98 15.32 -26.65
N ALA A 191 1.73 15.13 -27.96
CA ALA A 191 2.39 14.10 -28.75
C ALA A 191 3.90 14.36 -28.89
N ILE A 192 4.29 15.60 -29.18
CA ILE A 192 5.71 16.00 -29.30
C ILE A 192 6.47 15.71 -28.00
N TYR A 193 5.86 15.97 -26.83
CA TYR A 193 6.47 15.66 -25.54
C TYR A 193 6.82 14.18 -25.39
N PHE A 194 5.86 13.27 -25.65
CA PHE A 194 6.10 11.83 -25.53
C PHE A 194 7.05 11.28 -26.59
N LEU A 195 7.03 11.84 -27.81
CA LEU A 195 8.00 11.49 -28.85
C LEU A 195 9.42 11.95 -28.47
N ALA A 196 9.58 13.15 -27.93
CA ALA A 196 10.87 13.65 -27.45
C ALA A 196 11.40 12.79 -26.30
N LEU A 197 10.54 12.45 -25.34
CA LEU A 197 10.88 11.58 -24.22
C LEU A 197 11.28 10.18 -24.69
N ALA A 198 10.52 9.58 -25.61
CA ALA A 198 10.84 8.29 -26.22
C ALA A 198 12.17 8.33 -27.00
N GLY A 199 12.41 9.41 -27.75
CA GLY A 199 13.66 9.65 -28.46
C GLY A 199 14.88 9.73 -27.53
N LEU A 200 14.74 10.44 -26.40
CA LEU A 200 15.79 10.50 -25.38
C LEU A 200 16.06 9.13 -24.73
N ILE A 201 15.01 8.36 -24.45
CA ILE A 201 15.15 7.00 -23.91
C ILE A 201 15.88 6.12 -24.94
N ALA A 202 15.45 6.11 -26.20
CA ALA A 202 16.09 5.35 -27.27
C ALA A 202 17.56 5.74 -27.46
N TRP A 203 17.87 7.04 -27.38
CA TRP A 203 19.24 7.53 -27.46
C TRP A 203 20.12 7.00 -26.33
N ALA A 204 19.66 7.03 -25.08
CA ALA A 204 20.45 6.45 -23.98
C ALA A 204 20.56 4.93 -24.03
N LEU A 205 19.52 4.22 -24.52
CA LEU A 205 19.59 2.77 -24.70
C LEU A 205 20.63 2.37 -25.77
N SER A 206 20.89 3.25 -26.74
CA SER A 206 21.92 3.03 -27.78
C SER A 206 23.36 3.11 -27.24
N PHE A 207 23.59 3.70 -26.07
CA PHE A 207 24.94 3.85 -25.52
C PHE A 207 25.61 2.52 -25.23
N THR A 208 26.90 2.40 -25.50
CA THR A 208 27.72 1.23 -25.13
C THR A 208 28.90 1.69 -24.28
N GLU A 209 29.44 0.82 -23.43
CA GLU A 209 30.61 1.15 -22.60
C GLU A 209 31.81 1.64 -23.43
N LYS A 210 31.91 1.20 -24.70
CA LYS A 210 32.95 1.62 -25.64
C LYS A 210 32.70 3.00 -26.26
N ASN A 211 31.44 3.38 -26.49
CA ASN A 211 31.08 4.59 -27.24
C ASN A 211 30.66 5.77 -26.37
N ILE A 212 30.60 5.58 -25.05
CA ILE A 212 30.10 6.58 -24.10
C ILE A 212 31.20 7.54 -23.66
N SER A 213 30.96 8.84 -23.87
CA SER A 213 31.80 9.91 -23.31
C SER A 213 31.04 10.62 -22.19
N LYS A 214 31.77 11.20 -21.23
CA LYS A 214 31.19 12.01 -20.15
C LYS A 214 30.32 13.14 -20.68
N GLY A 215 30.74 13.79 -21.76
CA GLY A 215 29.98 14.86 -22.42
C GLY A 215 28.64 14.39 -22.99
N LYS A 216 28.62 13.25 -23.70
CA LYS A 216 27.37 12.66 -24.24
C LYS A 216 26.40 12.31 -23.12
N LEU A 217 26.90 11.70 -22.06
CA LEU A 217 26.07 11.30 -20.91
C LEU A 217 25.52 12.52 -20.15
N THR A 218 26.36 13.54 -19.96
CA THR A 218 25.97 14.83 -19.35
C THR A 218 24.88 15.52 -20.16
N LEU A 219 25.06 15.64 -21.48
CA LEU A 219 24.04 16.21 -22.36
C LEU A 219 22.73 15.44 -22.29
N TRP A 220 22.78 14.11 -22.31
CA TRP A 220 21.59 13.29 -22.18
C TRP A 220 20.87 13.52 -20.85
N PHE A 221 21.57 13.53 -19.71
CA PHE A 221 20.95 13.81 -18.41
C PHE A 221 20.34 15.20 -18.36
N ILE A 222 21.00 16.22 -18.91
CA ILE A 222 20.48 17.59 -18.97
C ILE A 222 19.15 17.60 -19.72
N LEU A 223 19.10 17.02 -20.92
CA LEU A 223 17.88 16.98 -21.73
C LEU A 223 16.77 16.15 -21.06
N PHE A 224 17.12 14.98 -20.52
CA PHE A 224 16.16 14.07 -19.89
C PHE A 224 15.55 14.66 -18.61
N LEU A 225 16.37 15.24 -17.74
CA LEU A 225 15.89 15.87 -16.51
C LEU A 225 15.20 17.21 -16.76
N PHE A 226 15.60 17.96 -17.79
CA PHE A 226 14.87 19.15 -18.20
C PHE A 226 13.42 18.82 -18.59
N ILE A 227 13.22 17.80 -19.45
CA ILE A 227 11.89 17.37 -19.88
C ILE A 227 11.10 16.72 -18.73
N SER A 228 11.74 15.88 -17.92
CA SER A 228 11.07 15.14 -16.84
C SER A 228 10.71 16.02 -15.64
N ALA A 229 11.52 17.05 -15.35
CA ALA A 229 11.32 17.98 -14.25
C ALA A 229 10.77 19.34 -14.69
N LEU A 230 10.28 19.45 -15.94
CA LEU A 230 9.72 20.69 -16.48
C LEU A 230 8.68 21.33 -15.54
N PRO A 231 7.70 20.58 -14.96
CA PRO A 231 6.70 21.17 -14.07
C PRO A 231 7.32 21.79 -12.82
N PHE A 232 8.38 21.19 -12.27
CA PHE A 232 9.13 21.77 -11.15
C PHE A 232 9.79 23.09 -11.57
N ILE A 233 10.42 23.13 -12.75
CA ILE A 233 11.15 24.29 -13.27
C ILE A 233 10.19 25.47 -13.54
N VAL A 234 9.06 25.21 -14.20
CA VAL A 234 8.14 26.27 -14.66
C VAL A 234 6.99 26.58 -13.70
N GLY A 235 6.80 25.76 -12.66
CA GLY A 235 5.75 25.89 -11.65
C GLY A 235 5.86 27.16 -10.80
N ALA A 236 5.15 27.21 -9.68
CA ALA A 236 5.01 28.42 -8.86
C ALA A 236 6.37 29.06 -8.46
N GLY A 237 6.42 30.40 -8.48
CA GLY A 237 7.60 31.20 -8.12
C GLY A 237 7.85 32.40 -9.05
N SER A 238 8.58 33.40 -8.56
CA SER A 238 9.03 34.53 -9.36
C SER A 238 9.99 34.10 -10.48
N GLY A 239 10.20 34.95 -11.49
CA GLY A 239 11.14 34.65 -12.59
C GLY A 239 12.53 34.26 -12.10
N GLY A 240 13.05 34.92 -11.06
CA GLY A 240 14.33 34.57 -10.43
C GLY A 240 14.33 33.18 -9.80
N ILE A 241 13.24 32.80 -9.10
CA ILE A 241 13.10 31.45 -8.52
C ILE A 241 13.06 30.39 -9.62
N LYS A 242 12.37 30.64 -10.74
CA LYS A 242 12.33 29.71 -11.87
C LYS A 242 13.70 29.48 -12.50
N ILE A 243 14.51 30.54 -12.65
CA ILE A 243 15.90 30.45 -13.11
C ILE A 243 16.74 29.62 -12.13
N LEU A 244 16.60 29.86 -10.83
CA LEU A 244 17.32 29.08 -9.82
C LEU A 244 16.96 27.59 -9.88
N LYS A 245 15.67 27.25 -10.01
CA LYS A 245 15.21 25.87 -10.19
C LYS A 245 15.79 25.24 -11.46
N PHE A 246 15.81 25.96 -12.57
CA PHE A 246 16.43 25.50 -13.82
C PHE A 246 17.93 25.20 -13.64
N LEU A 247 18.70 26.16 -13.09
CA LEU A 247 20.13 26.00 -12.86
C LEU A 247 20.42 24.85 -11.89
N PHE A 248 19.59 24.69 -10.86
CA PHE A 248 19.67 23.55 -9.94
C PHE A 248 19.46 22.22 -10.67
N THR A 249 18.38 22.08 -11.46
CA THR A 249 18.11 20.86 -12.23
C THR A 249 19.23 20.57 -13.23
N ALA A 250 19.73 21.59 -13.94
CA ALA A 250 20.84 21.45 -14.88
C ALA A 250 22.15 21.05 -14.17
N GLY A 251 22.43 21.61 -12.99
CA GLY A 251 23.58 21.27 -12.17
C GLY A 251 23.54 19.82 -11.67
N VAL A 252 22.38 19.37 -11.17
CA VAL A 252 22.15 17.97 -10.78
C VAL A 252 22.33 17.04 -11.97
N ALA A 253 21.80 17.41 -13.14
CA ALA A 253 21.93 16.63 -14.36
C ALA A 253 23.39 16.53 -14.84
N ALA A 254 24.12 17.65 -14.80
CA ALA A 254 25.53 17.70 -15.15
C ALA A 254 26.38 16.85 -14.20
N ALA A 255 26.12 16.94 -12.88
CA ALA A 255 26.77 16.12 -11.89
C ALA A 255 26.48 14.63 -12.11
N ALA A 256 25.21 14.25 -12.35
CA ALA A 256 24.83 12.88 -12.64
C ALA A 256 25.57 12.33 -13.87
N GLY A 257 25.63 13.10 -14.96
CA GLY A 257 26.33 12.66 -16.17
C GLY A 257 27.86 12.65 -16.07
N TYR A 258 28.44 13.53 -15.25
CA TYR A 258 29.89 13.61 -15.06
C TYR A 258 30.43 12.52 -14.13
N PHE A 259 29.72 12.22 -13.04
CA PHE A 259 30.14 11.27 -12.01
C PHE A 259 29.71 9.82 -12.26
N LEU A 260 28.73 9.59 -13.14
CA LEU A 260 28.26 8.23 -13.43
C LEU A 260 29.33 7.45 -14.22
N LYS A 261 29.80 6.37 -13.59
CA LYS A 261 30.83 5.49 -14.18
C LYS A 261 30.25 4.68 -15.34
N PRO A 262 31.04 4.32 -16.37
CA PRO A 262 30.57 3.48 -17.47
C PRO A 262 29.94 2.15 -17.02
N THR A 263 30.43 1.55 -15.94
CA THR A 263 29.88 0.32 -15.33
C THR A 263 28.45 0.49 -14.80
N ALA A 264 28.02 1.72 -14.48
CA ALA A 264 26.66 2.01 -14.06
C ALA A 264 25.67 2.11 -15.24
N LEU A 265 26.15 2.05 -16.49
CA LEU A 265 25.31 2.07 -17.69
C LEU A 265 24.29 0.92 -17.70
N LYS A 266 24.66 -0.25 -17.18
CA LYS A 266 23.73 -1.38 -17.04
C LYS A 266 22.52 -1.02 -16.16
N VAL A 267 22.75 -0.36 -15.03
CA VAL A 267 21.70 0.09 -14.11
C VAL A 267 20.86 1.19 -14.75
N LEU A 268 21.49 2.15 -15.43
CA LEU A 268 20.79 3.20 -16.16
C LEU A 268 19.85 2.62 -17.21
N LYS A 269 20.35 1.73 -18.08
CA LYS A 269 19.53 1.08 -19.11
C LYS A 269 18.37 0.28 -18.55
N MET A 270 18.61 -0.48 -17.48
CA MET A 270 17.56 -1.21 -16.79
C MET A 270 16.49 -0.27 -16.23
N SER A 271 16.91 0.83 -15.61
CA SER A 271 16.01 1.86 -15.08
C SER A 271 15.19 2.53 -16.19
N LEU A 272 15.81 2.80 -17.34
CA LEU A 272 15.14 3.36 -18.52
C LEU A 272 14.14 2.38 -19.14
N TRP A 273 14.46 1.08 -19.19
CA TRP A 273 13.49 0.09 -19.61
C TRP A 273 12.30 0.00 -18.65
N CYS A 274 12.54 0.03 -17.34
CA CYS A 274 11.48 0.08 -16.34
C CYS A 274 10.60 1.33 -16.51
N TYR A 275 11.24 2.50 -16.69
CA TYR A 275 10.55 3.77 -16.96
C TYR A 275 9.71 3.72 -18.24
N ALA A 276 10.29 3.26 -19.35
CA ALA A 276 9.63 3.17 -20.65
C ALA A 276 8.42 2.23 -20.63
N PHE A 277 8.58 1.04 -20.05
CA PHE A 277 7.49 0.08 -19.95
C PHE A 277 6.41 0.52 -18.95
N MET A 278 6.79 1.19 -17.87
CA MET A 278 5.78 1.76 -16.96
C MET A 278 4.97 2.87 -17.65
N LEU A 279 5.61 3.76 -18.42
CA LEU A 279 4.90 4.73 -19.25
C LEU A 279 4.03 4.03 -20.29
N LEU A 280 4.53 2.98 -20.95
CA LEU A 280 3.76 2.17 -21.90
C LEU A 280 2.47 1.64 -21.26
N GLY A 281 2.53 1.12 -20.04
CA GLY A 281 1.35 0.69 -19.30
C GLY A 281 0.43 1.86 -18.91
N TYR A 282 1.02 3.00 -18.55
CA TYR A 282 0.29 4.22 -18.16
C TYR A 282 -0.54 4.81 -19.32
N PHE A 283 -0.22 4.51 -20.58
CA PHE A 283 -1.03 4.91 -21.75
C PHE A 283 -2.48 4.38 -21.70
N VAL A 284 -2.82 3.42 -20.84
CA VAL A 284 -4.22 2.97 -20.66
C VAL A 284 -5.14 4.14 -20.27
N TYR A 285 -4.65 5.23 -19.67
CA TYR A 285 -5.45 6.42 -19.39
C TYR A 285 -5.99 7.15 -20.62
N PHE A 286 -5.43 6.90 -21.81
CA PHE A 286 -6.03 7.40 -23.05
C PHE A 286 -7.47 6.90 -23.24
N THR A 287 -7.85 5.77 -22.63
CA THR A 287 -9.24 5.31 -22.64
C THR A 287 -10.19 6.31 -21.98
N ALA A 288 -9.75 7.03 -20.93
CA ALA A 288 -10.54 8.10 -20.31
C ALA A 288 -10.72 9.29 -21.27
N LEU A 289 -9.65 9.68 -21.97
CA LEU A 289 -9.69 10.73 -23.01
C LEU A 289 -10.63 10.37 -24.16
N ILE A 290 -10.51 9.15 -24.70
CA ILE A 290 -11.36 8.66 -25.80
C ILE A 290 -12.82 8.62 -25.36
N ARG A 291 -13.09 8.10 -24.15
CA ARG A 291 -14.45 8.04 -23.59
C ARG A 291 -15.04 9.44 -23.41
N SER A 292 -14.30 10.38 -22.81
CA SER A 292 -14.80 11.75 -22.60
C SER A 292 -15.03 12.49 -23.92
N ASN A 293 -14.16 12.29 -24.93
CA ASN A 293 -14.37 12.86 -26.27
C ASN A 293 -15.61 12.28 -26.99
N ALA A 294 -16.07 11.08 -26.63
CA ALA A 294 -17.34 10.54 -27.11
C ALA A 294 -18.57 11.19 -26.44
N ASN A 295 -18.35 12.12 -25.50
CA ASN A 295 -19.35 12.92 -24.80
C ASN A 295 -20.52 12.10 -24.22
N PRO A 296 -20.25 11.12 -23.35
CA PRO A 296 -21.28 10.30 -22.73
C PRO A 296 -22.12 11.14 -21.75
N ALA A 297 -23.34 10.70 -21.47
CA ALA A 297 -24.24 11.40 -20.54
C ALA A 297 -23.67 11.62 -19.13
N ILE A 298 -22.74 10.74 -18.68
CA ILE A 298 -21.98 10.90 -17.44
C ILE A 298 -20.50 11.06 -17.79
N ASP A 299 -20.04 12.31 -17.79
CA ASP A 299 -18.65 12.69 -18.05
C ASP A 299 -18.09 13.57 -16.92
N MET A 300 -17.63 12.93 -15.85
CA MET A 300 -17.06 13.64 -14.71
C MET A 300 -15.73 14.29 -15.09
N ASN A 301 -15.57 15.57 -14.76
CA ASN A 301 -14.40 16.41 -15.03
C ASN A 301 -14.09 16.69 -16.52
N ASN A 302 -14.92 16.25 -17.46
CA ASN A 302 -14.75 16.47 -18.91
C ASN A 302 -13.30 16.25 -19.35
N VAL A 303 -12.78 15.04 -19.15
CA VAL A 303 -11.39 14.67 -19.45
C VAL A 303 -11.16 14.54 -20.96
N ASP A 304 -11.48 15.57 -21.74
CA ASP A 304 -11.49 15.56 -23.20
C ASP A 304 -10.22 16.18 -23.83
N ASN A 305 -9.34 16.74 -23.00
CA ASN A 305 -8.12 17.43 -23.40
C ASN A 305 -6.98 17.24 -22.39
N PRO A 306 -5.71 17.49 -22.80
CA PRO A 306 -4.55 17.32 -21.94
C PRO A 306 -4.60 18.05 -20.58
N ILE A 307 -5.21 19.23 -20.51
CA ILE A 307 -5.26 20.02 -19.27
C ILE A 307 -6.24 19.41 -18.27
N ASN A 308 -7.42 19.00 -18.74
CA ASN A 308 -8.39 18.30 -17.90
C ASN A 308 -7.88 16.92 -17.48
N LEU A 309 -7.10 16.24 -18.34
CA LEU A 309 -6.41 15.00 -17.96
C LEU A 309 -5.40 15.22 -16.83
N VAL A 310 -4.61 16.29 -16.90
CA VAL A 310 -3.69 16.66 -15.83
C VAL A 310 -4.44 16.89 -14.53
N TYR A 311 -5.50 17.68 -14.54
CA TYR A 311 -6.35 17.95 -13.37
C TYR A 311 -6.94 16.67 -12.77
N TYR A 312 -7.41 15.76 -13.62
CA TYR A 312 -7.96 14.47 -13.21
C TYR A 312 -6.90 13.57 -12.55
N LEU A 313 -5.74 13.43 -13.18
CA LEU A 313 -4.66 12.53 -12.72
C LEU A 313 -3.90 13.06 -11.51
N SER A 314 -3.75 14.39 -11.38
CA SER A 314 -3.14 15.01 -10.21
C SER A 314 -4.04 14.97 -8.98
N ARG A 315 -5.31 14.57 -9.13
CA ARG A 315 -6.32 14.53 -8.06
C ARG A 315 -6.56 15.90 -7.41
N GLU A 316 -6.29 16.98 -8.13
CA GLU A 316 -6.49 18.36 -7.64
C GLU A 316 -7.94 18.62 -7.20
N GLN A 317 -8.90 17.92 -7.78
CA GLN A 317 -10.32 17.98 -7.41
C GLN A 317 -10.64 17.60 -5.95
N TYR A 318 -9.74 16.87 -5.27
CA TYR A 318 -9.99 16.37 -3.90
C TYR A 318 -9.29 17.19 -2.81
N GLY A 319 -8.55 18.24 -3.18
CA GLY A 319 -7.71 18.99 -2.24
C GLY A 319 -6.51 18.18 -1.73
N SER A 320 -5.82 18.72 -0.71
CA SER A 320 -4.63 18.11 -0.12
C SER A 320 -4.78 18.01 1.41
N ALA A 321 -4.41 16.85 1.96
CA ALA A 321 -4.33 16.65 3.40
C ALA A 321 -2.88 16.92 3.86
N PRO A 322 -2.67 17.68 4.95
CA PRO A 322 -1.33 17.87 5.49
C PRO A 322 -0.82 16.56 6.11
N LEU A 323 0.43 16.18 5.82
CA LEU A 323 1.00 14.89 6.28
C LEU A 323 2.04 15.07 7.39
N LEU A 324 3.03 15.92 7.15
CA LEU A 324 4.16 16.13 8.06
C LEU A 324 4.01 17.43 8.87
N TYR A 325 3.53 18.49 8.24
CA TYR A 325 3.38 19.81 8.86
C TYR A 325 2.18 20.50 8.23
N GLY A 326 1.34 21.15 9.04
CA GLY A 326 0.11 21.78 8.56
C GLY A 326 -0.77 22.30 9.69
N PRO A 327 -1.88 22.95 9.33
CA PRO A 327 -2.80 23.55 10.30
C PRO A 327 -3.60 22.49 11.06
N HIS A 328 -4.08 22.85 12.25
CA HIS A 328 -5.21 22.16 12.85
C HIS A 328 -6.56 22.69 12.32
N PHE A 329 -7.65 21.95 12.52
CA PHE A 329 -8.96 22.29 11.94
C PHE A 329 -9.55 23.64 12.40
N SER A 330 -9.14 24.18 13.55
CA SER A 330 -9.58 25.49 14.03
C SER A 330 -8.61 26.63 13.69
N ALA A 331 -7.70 26.42 12.73
CA ALA A 331 -6.65 27.38 12.40
C ALA A 331 -7.22 28.63 11.73
N GLU A 332 -6.68 29.80 12.08
CA GLU A 332 -7.05 31.05 11.43
C GLU A 332 -6.20 31.33 10.19
N ILE A 333 -6.84 31.91 9.17
CA ILE A 333 -6.17 32.36 7.95
C ILE A 333 -5.37 33.62 8.28
N ASN A 334 -4.13 33.69 7.78
CA ASN A 334 -3.30 34.88 7.96
C ASN A 334 -3.95 36.09 7.27
N ARG A 335 -4.26 37.14 8.04
CA ARG A 335 -5.03 38.28 7.51
C ARG A 335 -4.22 39.21 6.62
N GLU A 336 -2.90 39.26 6.81
CA GLU A 336 -2.00 40.14 6.04
C GLU A 336 -1.62 39.52 4.69
N ASP A 337 -1.37 38.20 4.67
CA ASP A 337 -1.02 37.43 3.48
C ASP A 337 -1.84 36.11 3.42
N PRO A 338 -3.13 36.16 3.03
CA PRO A 338 -4.06 35.04 3.17
C PRO A 338 -3.87 33.90 2.17
N TYR A 339 -3.10 34.10 1.10
CA TYR A 339 -3.04 33.16 -0.01
C TYR A 339 -1.61 32.74 -0.35
N ILE A 340 -1.48 31.47 -0.69
CA ILE A 340 -0.30 30.90 -1.35
C ILE A 340 -0.67 30.71 -2.81
N ASP A 341 -0.13 31.55 -3.69
CA ASP A 341 -0.33 31.45 -5.13
C ASP A 341 0.45 30.25 -5.70
N GLY A 342 -0.25 29.44 -6.49
CA GLY A 342 0.25 28.24 -7.16
C GLY A 342 0.46 28.44 -8.66
N GLU A 343 0.07 27.44 -9.45
CA GLU A 343 0.33 27.40 -10.90
C GLU A 343 -0.79 28.10 -11.69
N MET A 344 -0.44 28.72 -12.82
CA MET A 344 -1.43 29.23 -13.79
C MET A 344 -2.25 28.07 -14.35
N LYS A 345 -3.56 28.20 -14.28
CA LYS A 345 -4.52 27.23 -14.84
C LYS A 345 -4.97 27.69 -16.22
N TYR A 346 -5.23 26.70 -17.07
CA TYR A 346 -5.67 26.89 -18.44
C TYR A 346 -6.97 26.13 -18.68
N VAL A 347 -7.80 26.65 -19.57
CA VAL A 347 -8.98 25.94 -20.09
C VAL A 347 -8.91 25.90 -21.62
N LYS A 348 -9.46 24.85 -22.21
CA LYS A 348 -9.56 24.70 -23.67
C LYS A 348 -10.59 25.70 -24.21
N GLY A 349 -10.12 26.65 -25.02
CA GLY A 349 -10.98 27.53 -25.82
C GLY A 349 -11.29 26.93 -27.19
N LYS A 350 -11.73 27.77 -28.14
CA LYS A 350 -12.06 27.33 -29.50
C LYS A 350 -10.83 26.88 -30.30
N ASP A 351 -9.80 27.73 -30.34
CA ASP A 351 -8.60 27.51 -31.15
C ASP A 351 -7.30 27.53 -30.32
N GLN A 352 -7.39 27.87 -29.03
CA GLN A 352 -6.24 27.99 -28.14
C GLN A 352 -6.62 27.77 -26.67
N TYR A 353 -5.63 27.55 -25.81
CA TYR A 353 -5.84 27.48 -24.36
C TYR A 353 -5.88 28.87 -23.75
N LEU A 354 -6.90 29.14 -22.93
CA LEU A 354 -7.12 30.42 -22.27
C LEU A 354 -6.64 30.35 -20.81
N PRO A 355 -5.82 31.30 -20.33
CA PRO A 355 -5.45 31.37 -18.92
C PRO A 355 -6.65 31.81 -18.08
N VAL A 356 -6.93 31.11 -16.98
CA VAL A 356 -8.09 31.40 -16.09
C VAL A 356 -7.68 31.87 -14.70
N GLY A 357 -6.39 32.01 -14.43
CA GLY A 357 -5.84 32.49 -13.16
C GLY A 357 -4.91 31.49 -12.48
N VAL A 358 -4.30 31.91 -11.39
CA VAL A 358 -3.43 31.05 -10.56
C VAL A 358 -4.26 30.30 -9.53
N SER A 359 -3.91 29.03 -9.25
CA SER A 359 -4.48 28.32 -8.11
C SER A 359 -4.09 29.00 -6.81
N ARG A 360 -4.96 29.02 -5.80
CA ARG A 360 -4.68 29.62 -4.48
C ARG A 360 -5.00 28.64 -3.37
N GLU A 361 -4.08 28.50 -2.43
CA GLU A 361 -4.30 27.80 -1.16
C GLU A 361 -4.29 28.82 -0.02
N TYR A 362 -4.96 28.53 1.10
CA TYR A 362 -4.94 29.43 2.25
C TYR A 362 -3.62 29.35 3.01
N ARG A 363 -3.06 30.50 3.37
CA ARG A 363 -1.98 30.60 4.35
C ARG A 363 -2.60 30.73 5.75
N TYR A 364 -2.23 29.85 6.65
CA TYR A 364 -2.67 29.88 8.05
C TYR A 364 -1.66 30.59 8.94
N GLU A 365 -2.12 31.05 10.10
CA GLU A 365 -1.25 31.65 11.11
C GLU A 365 -0.21 30.64 11.63
N SER A 366 1.02 31.12 11.82
CA SER A 366 2.14 30.25 12.21
C SER A 366 1.96 29.58 13.58
N SER A 367 1.17 30.19 14.48
CA SER A 367 0.81 29.64 15.79
C SER A 367 -0.09 28.41 15.71
N ASP A 368 -0.85 28.27 14.62
CA ASP A 368 -1.90 27.25 14.46
C ASP A 368 -1.40 26.05 13.61
N MET A 369 -0.13 26.10 13.23
CA MET A 369 0.56 25.06 12.49
C MET A 369 1.23 24.08 13.45
N GLN A 370 1.13 22.79 13.15
CA GLN A 370 1.70 21.73 13.99
C GLN A 370 2.39 20.64 13.17
N LEU A 371 3.32 19.95 13.81
CA LEU A 371 3.92 18.73 13.27
C LEU A 371 2.91 17.58 13.34
N PHE A 372 2.82 16.80 12.27
CA PHE A 372 1.97 15.62 12.15
C PHE A 372 0.48 15.93 12.46
N PRO A 373 -0.16 16.88 11.75
CA PRO A 373 -1.57 17.21 11.98
C PRO A 373 -2.48 16.08 11.51
N ARG A 374 -3.40 15.64 12.38
CA ARG A 374 -4.39 14.59 12.14
C ARG A 374 -5.83 15.09 12.31
N VAL A 375 -6.00 16.17 13.08
CA VAL A 375 -7.24 16.94 13.23
C VAL A 375 -7.06 18.26 12.47
N TRP A 376 -7.28 18.24 11.16
CA TRP A 376 -6.85 19.32 10.25
C TRP A 376 -7.96 19.92 9.38
N ASP A 377 -9.04 19.16 9.16
CA ASP A 377 -10.08 19.53 8.20
C ASP A 377 -11.17 20.39 8.87
N ALA A 378 -11.20 21.67 8.52
CA ALA A 378 -12.14 22.66 9.02
C ALA A 378 -13.51 22.61 8.30
N SER A 379 -13.65 21.84 7.22
CA SER A 379 -14.83 21.87 6.37
C SER A 379 -16.06 21.29 7.06
N ASP A 380 -17.22 21.86 6.73
CA ASP A 380 -18.53 21.38 7.17
C ASP A 380 -19.26 20.58 6.09
N ASP A 381 -18.63 20.38 4.91
CA ASP A 381 -19.19 19.64 3.77
C ASP A 381 -19.63 18.21 4.13
N GLN A 382 -18.96 17.62 5.12
CA GLN A 382 -19.32 16.34 5.75
C GLN A 382 -19.27 16.43 7.28
N TYR A 383 -19.50 17.62 7.86
CA TYR A 383 -19.47 17.83 9.30
C TYR A 383 -18.17 17.34 9.98
N HIS A 384 -17.02 17.47 9.29
CA HIS A 384 -15.75 16.94 9.80
C HIS A 384 -15.34 17.64 11.10
N ALA A 385 -15.40 18.97 11.14
CA ALA A 385 -15.16 19.77 12.35
C ALA A 385 -16.02 19.32 13.53
N GLN A 386 -17.32 19.12 13.31
CA GLN A 386 -18.25 18.64 14.33
C GLN A 386 -17.91 17.22 14.79
N PHE A 387 -17.55 16.34 13.86
CA PHE A 387 -17.22 14.95 14.17
C PHE A 387 -15.94 14.84 15.00
N TYR A 388 -14.91 15.64 14.70
CA TYR A 388 -13.73 15.75 15.57
C TYR A 388 -14.12 16.17 16.98
N ALA A 389 -14.91 17.23 17.11
CA ALA A 389 -15.31 17.75 18.41
C ALA A 389 -16.11 16.72 19.22
N GLN A 390 -17.03 15.99 18.58
CA GLN A 390 -17.79 14.91 19.23
C GLN A 390 -16.90 13.74 19.64
N TRP A 391 -15.95 13.34 18.79
CA TRP A 391 -15.07 12.21 19.05
C TRP A 391 -14.08 12.51 20.18
N LEU A 392 -13.52 13.72 20.21
CA LEU A 392 -12.48 14.16 21.15
C LEU A 392 -13.05 14.87 22.38
N GLY A 393 -14.36 15.13 22.42
CA GLY A 393 -14.98 15.89 23.50
C GLY A 393 -14.59 17.36 23.53
N LEU A 394 -14.30 17.96 22.37
CA LEU A 394 -13.95 19.39 22.28
C LEU A 394 -15.18 20.26 22.51
N SER A 395 -15.01 21.31 23.29
CA SER A 395 -16.08 22.26 23.56
C SER A 395 -16.37 23.15 22.34
N ARG A 396 -17.62 23.60 22.22
CA ARG A 396 -18.03 24.61 21.25
C ARG A 396 -18.36 25.90 21.99
N ASP A 397 -17.69 26.98 21.64
CA ASP A 397 -17.96 28.30 22.19
C ASP A 397 -19.39 28.73 21.79
N GLN A 398 -20.21 29.07 22.78
CA GLN A 398 -21.61 29.42 22.57
C GLN A 398 -21.82 30.80 21.95
N GLN A 399 -20.86 31.71 22.11
CA GLN A 399 -20.93 33.08 21.60
C GLN A 399 -20.41 33.17 20.17
N THR A 400 -19.29 32.52 19.89
CA THR A 400 -18.63 32.59 18.57
C THR A 400 -19.00 31.43 17.65
N GLY A 401 -19.58 30.35 18.20
CA GLY A 401 -19.91 29.14 17.45
C GLY A 401 -18.69 28.31 17.03
N LYS A 402 -17.47 28.75 17.37
CA LYS A 402 -16.21 28.07 17.05
C LYS A 402 -15.94 26.90 17.98
N TYR A 403 -15.33 25.85 17.45
CA TYR A 403 -14.83 24.74 18.26
C TYR A 403 -13.49 25.12 18.91
N GLN A 404 -13.27 24.60 20.11
CA GLN A 404 -11.98 24.69 20.79
C GLN A 404 -10.87 24.09 19.93
N ALA A 405 -9.72 24.77 19.90
CA ALA A 405 -8.54 24.27 19.20
C ALA A 405 -8.04 22.94 19.81
N PRO A 406 -7.71 21.94 18.98
CA PRO A 406 -7.25 20.66 19.48
C PRO A 406 -5.83 20.79 20.00
N THR A 407 -5.56 20.22 21.16
CA THR A 407 -4.19 20.07 21.66
C THR A 407 -3.46 18.98 20.87
N TYR A 408 -2.13 18.92 21.00
CA TYR A 408 -1.35 17.82 20.42
C TYR A 408 -1.75 16.45 21.01
N ARG A 409 -2.25 16.42 22.25
CA ARG A 409 -2.79 15.19 22.84
C ARG A 409 -4.05 14.74 22.11
N ASP A 410 -4.99 15.66 21.84
CA ASP A 410 -6.23 15.36 21.10
C ASP A 410 -5.90 14.88 19.69
N ASN A 411 -4.87 15.47 19.07
CA ASN A 411 -4.33 15.05 17.79
C ASN A 411 -3.82 13.60 17.79
N MET A 412 -3.11 13.19 18.86
CA MET A 412 -2.63 11.81 19.02
C MET A 412 -3.75 10.84 19.40
N GLU A 413 -4.71 11.30 20.21
CA GLU A 413 -5.89 10.53 20.56
C GLU A 413 -6.73 10.19 19.33
N TRP A 414 -6.96 11.17 18.45
CA TRP A 414 -7.61 10.96 17.17
C TRP A 414 -6.86 9.94 16.29
N PHE A 415 -5.54 10.08 16.19
CA PHE A 415 -4.71 9.14 15.43
C PHE A 415 -4.88 7.71 15.94
N LEU A 416 -4.81 7.50 17.26
CA LEU A 416 -4.85 6.17 17.85
C LEU A 416 -6.27 5.57 17.84
N THR A 417 -7.29 6.35 18.21
CA THR A 417 -8.66 5.85 18.43
C THR A 417 -9.49 5.83 17.14
N TYR A 418 -9.38 6.84 16.29
CA TYR A 418 -10.10 6.88 15.01
C TYR A 418 -9.28 6.23 13.90
N GLN A 419 -8.12 6.80 13.55
CA GLN A 419 -7.39 6.40 12.35
C GLN A 419 -6.78 4.99 12.46
N MET A 420 -6.18 4.66 13.61
CA MET A 420 -5.58 3.34 13.82
C MET A 420 -6.61 2.31 14.31
N SER A 421 -7.38 2.62 15.36
CA SER A 421 -8.31 1.64 15.94
C SER A 421 -9.56 1.44 15.08
N LEU A 422 -10.37 2.49 14.83
CA LEU A 422 -11.61 2.36 14.06
C LEU A 422 -11.36 2.09 12.57
N MET A 423 -10.42 2.81 11.95
CA MET A 423 -10.26 2.78 10.49
C MET A 423 -9.29 1.70 9.99
N TYR A 424 -8.46 1.09 10.84
CA TYR A 424 -7.53 0.04 10.40
C TYR A 424 -7.67 -1.26 11.19
N TRP A 425 -7.35 -1.25 12.49
CA TRP A 425 -7.32 -2.48 13.28
C TRP A 425 -8.69 -3.13 13.44
N ARG A 426 -9.79 -2.36 13.44
CA ARG A 426 -11.15 -2.89 13.39
C ARG A 426 -11.41 -3.68 12.11
N TYR A 427 -11.09 -3.14 10.94
CA TYR A 427 -11.25 -3.84 9.67
C TYR A 427 -10.30 -5.03 9.55
N PHE A 428 -9.07 -4.90 10.05
CA PHE A 428 -8.15 -6.02 10.15
C PHE A 428 -8.79 -7.16 10.95
N MET A 429 -9.42 -6.85 12.09
CA MET A 429 -10.12 -7.84 12.91
C MET A 429 -11.42 -8.35 12.29
N TRP A 430 -12.16 -7.57 11.48
CA TRP A 430 -13.29 -8.10 10.70
C TRP A 430 -12.91 -9.32 9.88
N ASN A 431 -11.73 -9.27 9.26
CA ASN A 431 -11.26 -10.30 8.34
C ASN A 431 -10.67 -11.53 9.06
N PHE A 432 -10.23 -11.40 10.32
CA PHE A 432 -9.48 -12.47 11.00
C PHE A 432 -10.02 -12.91 12.36
N ALA A 433 -10.97 -12.16 12.93
CA ALA A 433 -11.72 -12.50 14.15
C ALA A 433 -13.21 -12.72 13.85
N GLY A 434 -13.77 -11.86 13.00
CA GLY A 434 -15.16 -11.89 12.54
C GLY A 434 -15.81 -10.50 12.55
N LYS A 435 -16.94 -10.36 11.87
CA LYS A 435 -17.66 -9.09 11.62
C LYS A 435 -19.02 -9.11 12.31
N GLN A 436 -19.32 -8.05 13.05
CA GLN A 436 -20.56 -7.92 13.82
C GLN A 436 -21.78 -7.70 12.92
N ASN A 437 -21.65 -6.85 11.89
CA ASN A 437 -22.67 -6.55 10.89
C ASN A 437 -22.05 -5.65 9.79
N ASP A 438 -22.81 -5.38 8.73
CA ASP A 438 -22.48 -4.48 7.62
C ASP A 438 -22.99 -3.03 7.81
N VAL A 439 -23.51 -2.69 8.99
CA VAL A 439 -23.90 -1.31 9.30
C VAL A 439 -22.65 -0.48 9.52
N GLN A 440 -22.58 0.68 8.87
CA GLN A 440 -21.44 1.58 9.02
C GLN A 440 -21.22 1.98 10.48
N GLY A 441 -20.05 1.65 10.99
CA GLY A 441 -19.65 1.93 12.37
C GLY A 441 -19.04 3.32 12.51
N MET A 442 -19.70 4.15 13.32
CA MET A 442 -19.18 5.46 13.77
C MET A 442 -18.63 5.38 15.21
N GLY A 443 -18.21 4.16 15.59
CA GLY A 443 -17.68 3.73 16.88
C GLY A 443 -18.72 3.57 18.00
N ALA A 444 -19.99 3.41 17.64
CA ALA A 444 -20.98 2.81 18.55
C ALA A 444 -20.68 1.32 18.76
N VAL A 445 -21.07 0.77 19.91
CA VAL A 445 -20.88 -0.67 20.24
C VAL A 445 -21.76 -1.62 19.42
N ARG A 446 -22.78 -1.08 18.74
CA ARG A 446 -23.79 -1.83 17.98
C ARG A 446 -23.39 -2.06 16.52
N ASP A 447 -22.69 -1.10 15.91
CA ASP A 447 -22.59 -0.98 14.46
C ASP A 447 -21.14 -1.13 13.99
N GLY A 448 -20.92 -2.04 13.04
CA GLY A 448 -19.66 -2.20 12.34
C GLY A 448 -18.47 -2.61 13.22
N ASN A 449 -18.66 -3.30 14.35
CA ASN A 449 -17.51 -3.80 15.13
C ASN A 449 -17.03 -5.17 14.64
N TRP A 450 -15.86 -5.59 15.10
CA TRP A 450 -15.44 -6.99 14.96
C TRP A 450 -15.98 -7.82 16.13
N ILE A 451 -16.33 -9.07 15.86
CA ILE A 451 -16.82 -10.05 16.83
C ILE A 451 -16.03 -11.36 16.71
N SER A 452 -15.63 -11.95 17.84
CA SER A 452 -14.91 -13.23 17.85
C SER A 452 -15.84 -14.44 17.78
N GLY A 453 -17.04 -14.33 18.36
CA GLY A 453 -17.91 -15.46 18.65
C GLY A 453 -17.69 -16.08 20.04
N ILE A 454 -16.82 -15.47 20.85
CA ILE A 454 -16.51 -15.89 22.22
C ILE A 454 -17.12 -14.86 23.18
N SER A 455 -18.20 -15.26 23.85
CA SER A 455 -19.08 -14.34 24.60
C SER A 455 -18.35 -13.46 25.61
N PHE A 456 -17.38 -13.98 26.36
CA PHE A 456 -16.66 -13.17 27.36
C PHE A 456 -15.70 -12.14 26.74
N ILE A 457 -15.21 -12.37 25.52
CA ILE A 457 -14.39 -11.40 24.78
C ILE A 457 -15.30 -10.32 24.19
N ASP A 458 -16.37 -10.76 23.53
CA ASP A 458 -17.28 -9.89 22.80
C ASP A 458 -18.10 -9.01 23.76
N ASN A 459 -18.65 -9.59 24.84
CA ASN A 459 -19.46 -8.86 25.80
C ASN A 459 -18.66 -7.82 26.60
N ASN A 460 -17.38 -8.09 26.85
CA ASN A 460 -16.50 -7.14 27.53
C ASN A 460 -16.24 -5.88 26.69
N ARG A 461 -16.26 -5.98 25.35
CA ARG A 461 -16.05 -4.85 24.44
C ARG A 461 -17.33 -4.15 24.02
N LEU A 462 -18.37 -4.92 23.74
CA LEU A 462 -19.55 -4.47 23.00
C LEU A 462 -20.84 -4.51 23.84
N GLY A 463 -20.74 -4.94 25.12
CA GLY A 463 -21.91 -5.25 25.94
C GLY A 463 -22.55 -6.58 25.53
N ASP A 464 -23.60 -6.99 26.25
CA ASP A 464 -24.23 -8.30 26.07
C ASP A 464 -24.81 -8.50 24.67
N GLN A 465 -24.10 -9.26 23.84
CA GLN A 465 -24.48 -9.50 22.44
C GLN A 465 -25.74 -10.35 22.31
N SER A 466 -26.15 -11.08 23.37
CA SER A 466 -27.41 -11.83 23.37
C SER A 466 -28.65 -10.91 23.38
N LYS A 467 -28.49 -9.63 23.74
CA LYS A 467 -29.56 -8.63 23.77
C LYS A 467 -29.67 -7.79 22.50
N MET A 468 -28.85 -8.07 21.48
CA MET A 468 -28.92 -7.38 20.20
C MET A 468 -30.28 -7.60 19.52
N PRO A 469 -30.80 -6.60 18.76
CA PRO A 469 -31.99 -6.77 17.93
C PRO A 469 -31.83 -7.92 16.94
N ASP A 470 -32.92 -8.64 16.67
CA ASP A 470 -32.90 -9.81 15.77
C ASP A 470 -32.48 -9.44 14.34
N SER A 471 -32.76 -8.21 13.90
CA SER A 471 -32.29 -7.68 12.62
C SER A 471 -30.76 -7.63 12.49
N LEU A 472 -30.04 -7.45 13.60
CA LEU A 472 -28.58 -7.44 13.62
C LEU A 472 -27.98 -8.82 13.92
N LYS A 473 -28.66 -9.64 14.74
CA LYS A 473 -28.23 -11.03 15.00
C LYS A 473 -28.32 -11.92 13.76
N ASN A 474 -29.38 -11.74 12.97
CA ASN A 474 -29.62 -12.49 11.74
C ASN A 474 -29.10 -11.75 10.50
N ASN A 475 -28.24 -10.75 10.68
CA ASN A 475 -27.60 -10.04 9.59
C ASN A 475 -26.67 -11.00 8.82
N LYS A 476 -26.75 -10.99 7.48
CA LYS A 476 -25.98 -11.90 6.63
C LYS A 476 -24.46 -11.66 6.67
N ALA A 477 -24.04 -10.43 6.99
CA ALA A 477 -22.63 -10.09 7.18
C ALA A 477 -22.12 -10.46 8.59
N HIS A 478 -22.99 -10.94 9.49
CA HIS A 478 -22.57 -11.41 10.80
C HIS A 478 -21.80 -12.73 10.69
N ASN A 479 -20.50 -12.71 11.01
CA ASN A 479 -19.66 -13.90 10.96
C ASN A 479 -18.75 -14.01 12.19
N LYS A 480 -18.42 -15.26 12.56
CA LYS A 480 -17.63 -15.60 13.76
C LYS A 480 -16.50 -16.53 13.36
N LEU A 481 -15.26 -16.06 13.46
CA LEU A 481 -14.07 -16.83 13.07
C LEU A 481 -13.31 -17.38 14.30
N TYR A 482 -13.83 -17.15 15.51
CA TYR A 482 -13.30 -17.67 16.77
C TYR A 482 -11.81 -17.37 16.98
N MET A 483 -11.34 -16.24 16.45
CA MET A 483 -9.94 -15.80 16.46
C MET A 483 -8.95 -16.73 15.75
N LEU A 484 -9.40 -17.81 15.10
CA LEU A 484 -8.51 -18.80 14.53
C LEU A 484 -7.63 -18.24 13.39
N PRO A 485 -8.16 -17.54 12.36
CA PRO A 485 -7.34 -16.93 11.32
C PRO A 485 -6.30 -15.97 11.90
N PHE A 486 -6.73 -15.15 12.86
CA PHE A 486 -5.86 -14.20 13.55
C PHE A 486 -4.71 -14.92 14.27
N ILE A 487 -5.01 -15.93 15.10
CA ILE A 487 -4.00 -16.70 15.82
C ILE A 487 -3.02 -17.38 14.84
N LEU A 488 -3.52 -18.01 13.78
CA LEU A 488 -2.67 -18.62 12.76
C LEU A 488 -1.73 -17.59 12.12
N GLY A 489 -2.22 -16.42 11.75
CA GLY A 489 -1.39 -15.36 11.18
C GLY A 489 -0.32 -14.86 12.15
N ILE A 490 -0.62 -14.75 13.45
CA ILE A 490 0.39 -14.42 14.48
C ILE A 490 1.46 -15.51 14.60
N VAL A 491 1.05 -16.79 14.65
CA VAL A 491 1.95 -17.95 14.67
C VAL A 491 2.91 -17.89 13.48
N GLY A 492 2.40 -17.74 12.26
CA GLY A 492 3.23 -17.70 11.05
C GLY A 492 4.12 -16.47 10.95
N CYS A 493 3.65 -15.31 11.42
CA CYS A 493 4.42 -14.07 11.47
C CYS A 493 5.64 -14.23 12.37
N VAL A 494 5.44 -14.67 13.61
CA VAL A 494 6.52 -14.90 14.58
C VAL A 494 7.44 -16.04 14.14
N TYR A 495 6.87 -17.09 13.55
CA TYR A 495 7.66 -18.20 13.03
C TYR A 495 8.59 -17.76 11.88
N GLN A 496 8.09 -16.98 10.91
CA GLN A 496 8.93 -16.44 9.85
C GLN A 496 9.98 -15.46 10.40
N PHE A 497 9.64 -14.62 11.38
CA PHE A 497 10.60 -13.73 12.05
C PHE A 497 11.76 -14.51 12.70
N THR A 498 11.47 -15.63 13.35
CA THR A 498 12.50 -16.43 14.04
C THR A 498 13.34 -17.27 13.08
N LYS A 499 12.75 -17.77 11.98
CA LYS A 499 13.46 -18.66 11.04
C LYS A 499 14.09 -17.94 9.83
N ASN A 500 13.46 -16.88 9.32
CA ASN A 500 13.93 -16.15 8.15
C ASN A 500 13.56 -14.65 8.22
N ARG A 501 14.40 -13.89 8.92
CA ARG A 501 14.20 -12.44 9.14
C ARG A 501 14.15 -11.62 7.84
N LYS A 502 14.87 -12.02 6.80
CA LYS A 502 14.93 -11.27 5.53
C LYS A 502 13.58 -11.30 4.83
N ASP A 503 13.02 -12.50 4.68
CA ASP A 503 11.70 -12.69 4.09
C ASP A 503 10.60 -12.12 4.99
N TRP A 504 10.77 -12.20 6.32
CA TRP A 504 9.85 -11.54 7.25
C TRP A 504 9.82 -10.02 7.06
N ILE A 505 10.97 -9.36 6.89
CA ILE A 505 11.03 -7.91 6.61
C ILE A 505 10.27 -7.59 5.31
N VAL A 506 10.41 -8.40 4.27
CA VAL A 506 9.69 -8.22 3.00
C VAL A 506 8.17 -8.32 3.20
N SER A 507 7.70 -9.39 3.85
CA SER A 507 6.26 -9.56 4.16
C SER A 507 5.73 -8.46 5.08
N PHE A 508 6.51 -8.03 6.07
CA PHE A 508 6.15 -6.94 6.97
C PHE A 508 6.08 -5.59 6.26
N LEU A 509 7.01 -5.28 5.36
CA LEU A 509 6.95 -4.06 4.58
C LEU A 509 5.73 -4.05 3.66
N LEU A 510 5.40 -5.19 3.03
CA LEU A 510 4.16 -5.30 2.27
C LEU A 510 2.94 -5.02 3.18
N PHE A 511 2.84 -5.67 4.34
CA PHE A 511 1.78 -5.45 5.33
C PHE A 511 1.68 -3.98 5.78
N PHE A 512 2.80 -3.37 6.14
CA PHE A 512 2.87 -2.01 6.65
C PHE A 512 2.48 -0.99 5.58
N PHE A 513 3.08 -1.07 4.39
CA PHE A 513 2.84 -0.08 3.34
C PHE A 513 1.43 -0.17 2.75
N THR A 514 0.84 -1.35 2.67
CA THR A 514 -0.53 -1.55 2.15
C THR A 514 -1.61 -1.52 3.25
N GLY A 515 -1.23 -1.12 4.46
CA GLY A 515 -2.12 -1.01 5.62
C GLY A 515 -1.88 0.29 6.36
N ILE A 516 -1.03 0.26 7.39
CA ILE A 516 -0.76 1.38 8.28
C ILE A 516 -0.27 2.64 7.52
N ALA A 517 0.60 2.49 6.51
CA ALA A 517 1.06 3.65 5.74
C ALA A 517 -0.05 4.31 4.91
N VAL A 518 -1.06 3.53 4.47
CA VAL A 518 -2.26 4.07 3.80
C VAL A 518 -3.04 4.98 4.75
N VAL A 519 -3.19 4.60 6.03
CA VAL A 519 -3.81 5.44 7.06
C VAL A 519 -3.06 6.77 7.19
N LEU A 520 -1.73 6.70 7.32
CA LEU A 520 -0.88 7.88 7.46
C LEU A 520 -0.97 8.81 6.25
N TYR A 521 -1.03 8.25 5.04
CA TYR A 521 -1.08 8.97 3.77
C TYR A 521 -2.45 9.57 3.48
N LEU A 522 -3.53 8.83 3.72
CA LEU A 522 -4.89 9.35 3.48
C LEU A 522 -5.29 10.40 4.51
N ASN A 523 -4.69 10.36 5.71
CA ASN A 523 -4.95 11.27 6.82
C ASN A 523 -6.44 11.60 7.00
N GLN A 524 -7.27 10.56 7.06
CA GLN A 524 -8.72 10.65 6.93
C GLN A 524 -9.32 11.55 8.03
N PRO A 525 -10.17 12.53 7.66
CA PRO A 525 -10.64 13.56 8.59
C PRO A 525 -11.86 13.20 9.44
N GLY A 526 -12.35 11.96 9.38
CA GLY A 526 -13.57 11.56 10.09
C GLY A 526 -14.77 11.39 9.17
N ASN A 527 -15.93 11.05 9.75
CA ASN A 527 -17.25 10.99 9.09
C ASN A 527 -17.24 10.56 7.62
N GLN A 528 -16.69 9.38 7.35
CA GLN A 528 -16.62 8.88 5.98
C GLN A 528 -18.03 8.56 5.46
N PRO A 529 -18.30 8.70 4.15
CA PRO A 529 -19.62 8.43 3.58
C PRO A 529 -20.00 6.94 3.58
N ARG A 530 -19.02 6.05 3.77
CA ARG A 530 -19.16 4.59 3.87
C ARG A 530 -17.92 3.98 4.51
N GLU A 531 -18.00 2.69 4.83
CA GLU A 531 -16.83 1.90 5.26
C GLU A 531 -15.77 1.83 4.14
N ARG A 532 -14.48 1.81 4.52
CA ARG A 532 -13.33 1.85 3.58
C ARG A 532 -12.33 0.72 3.81
N ASP A 533 -12.81 -0.42 4.26
CA ASP A 533 -12.01 -1.63 4.50
C ASP A 533 -11.28 -2.13 3.25
N TYR A 534 -11.88 -1.96 2.07
CA TYR A 534 -11.27 -2.26 0.76
C TYR A 534 -9.91 -1.57 0.52
N ALA A 535 -9.64 -0.43 1.18
CA ALA A 535 -8.38 0.30 1.02
C ALA A 535 -7.18 -0.43 1.64
N TYR A 536 -7.43 -1.37 2.57
CA TYR A 536 -6.42 -2.07 3.36
C TYR A 536 -6.28 -3.55 2.99
N VAL A 537 -7.01 -4.00 1.97
CA VAL A 537 -7.05 -5.38 1.48
C VAL A 537 -5.66 -5.91 1.10
N GLY A 538 -4.73 -5.05 0.64
CA GLY A 538 -3.33 -5.41 0.43
C GLY A 538 -2.61 -5.87 1.70
N SER A 539 -2.91 -5.28 2.87
CA SER A 539 -2.33 -5.72 4.14
C SER A 539 -2.94 -7.03 4.62
N PHE A 540 -4.21 -7.29 4.30
CA PHE A 540 -4.87 -8.57 4.59
C PHE A 540 -4.28 -9.69 3.74
N TYR A 541 -3.95 -9.41 2.47
CA TYR A 541 -3.16 -10.29 1.60
C TYR A 541 -1.81 -10.65 2.24
N ALA A 542 -1.07 -9.65 2.75
CA ALA A 542 0.22 -9.88 3.40
C ALA A 542 0.06 -10.72 4.68
N PHE A 543 -0.97 -10.47 5.49
CA PHE A 543 -1.24 -11.25 6.70
C PHE A 543 -1.64 -12.69 6.38
N ALA A 544 -2.37 -12.92 5.29
CA ALA A 544 -2.72 -14.27 4.82
C ALA A 544 -1.50 -15.10 4.41
N ILE A 545 -0.39 -14.46 4.02
CA ILE A 545 0.89 -15.16 3.84
C ILE A 545 1.30 -15.83 5.15
N TRP A 546 1.24 -15.10 6.25
CA TRP A 546 1.56 -15.65 7.57
C TRP A 546 0.55 -16.71 8.04
N ILE A 547 -0.75 -16.56 7.74
CA ILE A 547 -1.73 -17.63 8.01
C ILE A 547 -1.30 -18.94 7.36
N GLY A 548 -0.86 -18.91 6.10
CA GLY A 548 -0.34 -20.08 5.41
C GLY A 548 0.93 -20.65 6.07
N LEU A 549 1.89 -19.78 6.43
CA LEU A 549 3.14 -20.20 7.07
C LEU A 549 2.95 -20.81 8.47
N ALA A 550 1.81 -20.60 9.13
CA ALA A 550 1.45 -21.27 10.37
C ALA A 550 1.43 -22.80 10.23
N VAL A 551 1.02 -23.31 9.05
CA VAL A 551 1.01 -24.76 8.77
C VAL A 551 2.44 -25.32 8.85
N VAL A 552 3.41 -24.62 8.26
CA VAL A 552 4.83 -25.00 8.32
C VAL A 552 5.34 -24.95 9.76
N ALA A 553 4.95 -23.92 10.52
CA ALA A 553 5.32 -23.76 11.92
C ALA A 553 4.87 -24.95 12.76
N PHE A 554 3.59 -25.34 12.69
CA PHE A 554 3.05 -26.45 13.48
C PHE A 554 3.65 -27.81 13.09
N VAL A 555 3.82 -28.08 11.79
CA VAL A 555 4.46 -29.33 11.33
C VAL A 555 5.88 -29.44 11.90
N ARG A 556 6.66 -28.37 11.88
CA ARG A 556 8.04 -28.39 12.38
C ARG A 556 8.11 -28.46 13.91
N MET A 557 7.31 -27.67 14.63
CA MET A 557 7.27 -27.69 16.10
C MET A 557 6.81 -29.04 16.66
N ALA A 558 5.86 -29.72 16.00
CA ALA A 558 5.40 -31.04 16.43
C ALA A 558 6.46 -32.15 16.25
N ARG A 559 7.40 -31.98 15.33
CA ARG A 559 8.45 -32.96 15.00
C ARG A 559 9.75 -32.75 15.78
N GLU A 560 10.18 -31.51 15.91
CA GLU A 560 11.50 -31.19 16.45
C GLU A 560 11.46 -31.06 17.99
N LYS A 561 11.74 -32.15 18.72
CA LYS A 561 11.83 -32.14 20.21
C LYS A 561 12.83 -31.09 20.74
N ALA A 562 13.83 -30.71 19.94
CA ALA A 562 14.85 -29.74 20.26
C ALA A 562 14.43 -28.27 20.05
N ASP A 563 13.33 -28.00 19.35
CA ASP A 563 12.93 -26.63 19.00
C ASP A 563 12.11 -25.93 20.10
N GLN A 564 12.40 -26.26 21.37
CA GLN A 564 11.77 -25.65 22.54
C GLN A 564 11.98 -24.13 22.56
N LEU A 565 13.11 -23.65 22.05
CA LEU A 565 13.38 -22.21 21.95
C LEU A 565 12.43 -21.53 20.96
N THR A 566 12.17 -22.13 19.79
CA THR A 566 11.19 -21.58 18.85
C THR A 566 9.78 -21.59 19.43
N PHE A 567 9.39 -22.68 20.10
CA PHE A 567 8.08 -22.74 20.77
C PHE A 567 7.95 -21.66 21.86
N LYS A 568 8.97 -21.48 22.71
CA LYS A 568 9.00 -20.40 23.72
C LYS A 568 8.94 -19.00 23.09
N ASN A 569 9.72 -18.76 22.05
CA ASN A 569 9.72 -17.49 21.32
C ASN A 569 8.36 -17.22 20.68
N LEU A 570 7.70 -18.27 20.16
CA LEU A 570 6.40 -18.17 19.54
C LEU A 570 5.33 -17.81 20.57
N LEU A 571 5.34 -18.46 21.73
CA LEU A 571 4.47 -18.06 22.85
C LEU A 571 4.75 -16.64 23.33
N LEU A 572 6.01 -16.24 23.53
CA LEU A 572 6.37 -14.92 24.05
C LEU A 572 6.04 -13.80 23.05
N TYR A 573 6.66 -13.81 21.86
CA TYR A 573 6.47 -12.75 20.89
C TYR A 573 5.05 -12.76 20.30
N GLY A 574 4.46 -13.94 20.15
CA GLY A 574 3.07 -14.08 19.75
C GLY A 574 2.12 -13.49 20.77
N SER A 575 2.31 -13.76 22.06
CA SER A 575 1.49 -13.17 23.13
C SER A 575 1.57 -11.65 23.18
N VAL A 576 2.78 -11.10 23.01
CA VAL A 576 3.00 -9.65 22.96
C VAL A 576 2.30 -9.04 21.73
N LEU A 577 2.49 -9.62 20.55
CA LEU A 577 1.89 -9.11 19.31
C LEU A 577 0.36 -9.21 19.36
N THR A 578 -0.18 -10.34 19.84
CA THR A 578 -1.61 -10.54 20.05
C THR A 578 -2.19 -9.51 20.99
N PHE A 579 -1.52 -9.24 22.13
CA PHE A 579 -1.95 -8.25 23.11
C PHE A 579 -2.02 -6.85 22.48
N LEU A 580 -0.94 -6.44 21.80
CA LEU A 580 -0.84 -5.13 21.17
C LEU A 580 -1.92 -4.93 20.10
N ILE A 581 -2.09 -5.87 19.17
CA ILE A 581 -3.09 -5.75 18.10
C ILE A 581 -4.50 -5.70 18.68
N THR A 582 -4.79 -6.53 19.69
CA THR A 582 -6.12 -6.57 20.32
C THR A 582 -6.45 -5.25 21.00
N ILE A 583 -5.50 -4.67 21.74
CA ILE A 583 -5.66 -3.34 22.35
C ILE A 583 -5.87 -2.29 21.27
N MET A 584 -5.00 -2.26 20.25
CA MET A 584 -5.09 -1.28 19.17
C MET A 584 -6.39 -1.38 18.38
N SER A 585 -7.08 -2.53 18.39
CA SER A 585 -8.39 -2.72 17.74
C SER A 585 -9.60 -2.32 18.60
N SER A 586 -9.36 -1.92 19.85
CA SER A 586 -10.41 -1.71 20.86
C SER A 586 -10.28 -0.41 21.64
N LEU A 587 -9.37 0.50 21.26
CA LEU A 587 -9.01 1.70 22.02
C LEU A 587 -10.16 2.66 22.36
N ARG A 588 -11.32 2.54 21.72
CA ARG A 588 -12.52 3.32 22.07
C ARG A 588 -13.27 2.80 23.31
N GLY A 589 -13.03 1.55 23.72
CA GLY A 589 -13.62 1.00 24.93
C GLY A 589 -13.06 1.65 26.20
N SER A 590 -13.70 1.39 27.34
CA SER A 590 -13.14 1.77 28.64
C SER A 590 -11.76 1.14 28.85
N THR A 591 -10.85 1.81 29.55
CA THR A 591 -9.49 1.31 29.82
C THR A 591 -9.51 -0.12 30.35
N GLY A 592 -10.38 -0.42 31.34
CA GLY A 592 -10.54 -1.76 31.87
C GLY A 592 -10.95 -2.79 30.81
N SER A 593 -11.96 -2.49 29.99
CA SER A 593 -12.40 -3.39 28.91
C SER A 593 -11.31 -3.66 27.88
N VAL A 594 -10.53 -2.64 27.51
CA VAL A 594 -9.46 -2.75 26.52
C VAL A 594 -8.37 -3.70 27.01
N PHE A 595 -7.86 -3.50 28.23
CA PHE A 595 -6.84 -4.35 28.83
C PHE A 595 -7.33 -5.79 29.02
N MET A 596 -8.55 -5.98 29.54
CA MET A 596 -9.10 -7.32 29.75
C MET A 596 -9.29 -8.07 28.44
N THR A 597 -9.74 -7.41 27.37
CA THR A 597 -9.82 -8.04 26.05
C THR A 597 -8.44 -8.48 25.57
N GLY A 598 -7.42 -7.62 25.70
CA GLY A 598 -6.04 -7.97 25.38
C GLY A 598 -5.59 -9.23 26.11
N ILE A 599 -5.83 -9.30 27.42
CA ILE A 599 -5.48 -10.47 28.25
C ILE A 599 -6.22 -11.72 27.78
N TYR A 600 -7.53 -11.65 27.57
CA TYR A 600 -8.34 -12.80 27.15
C TYR A 600 -7.90 -13.36 25.80
N VAL A 601 -7.67 -12.49 24.82
CA VAL A 601 -7.22 -12.93 23.49
C VAL A 601 -5.80 -13.48 23.54
N THR A 602 -4.90 -12.89 24.35
CA THR A 602 -3.54 -13.41 24.54
C THR A 602 -3.53 -14.78 25.23
N ALA A 603 -4.36 -14.98 26.25
CA ALA A 603 -4.53 -16.28 26.88
C ALA A 603 -5.06 -17.32 25.88
N LEU A 604 -6.07 -16.95 25.08
CA LEU A 604 -6.60 -17.79 24.01
C LEU A 604 -5.52 -18.15 22.99
N TYR A 605 -4.70 -17.18 22.56
CA TYR A 605 -3.58 -17.42 21.66
C TYR A 605 -2.61 -18.46 22.21
N ALA A 606 -2.19 -18.32 23.48
CA ALA A 606 -1.26 -19.25 24.12
C ALA A 606 -1.86 -20.65 24.22
N LEU A 607 -3.13 -20.77 24.62
CA LEU A 607 -3.85 -22.03 24.74
C LEU A 607 -4.02 -22.73 23.39
N VAL A 608 -4.49 -22.02 22.37
CA VAL A 608 -4.73 -22.58 21.02
C VAL A 608 -3.41 -23.01 20.38
N THR A 609 -2.38 -22.16 20.43
CA THR A 609 -1.06 -22.48 19.88
C THR A 609 -0.46 -23.72 20.53
N THR A 610 -0.52 -23.79 21.86
CA THR A 610 -0.04 -24.93 22.65
C THR A 610 -0.85 -26.18 22.33
N GLY A 611 -2.18 -26.07 22.37
CA GLY A 611 -3.11 -27.16 22.11
C GLY A 611 -2.92 -27.76 20.72
N ILE A 612 -2.90 -26.95 19.66
CA ILE A 612 -2.66 -27.42 18.29
C ILE A 612 -1.32 -28.16 18.20
N THR A 613 -0.25 -27.59 18.75
CA THR A 613 1.08 -28.19 18.69
C THR A 613 1.10 -29.58 19.34
N PHE A 614 0.50 -29.73 20.52
CA PHE A 614 0.47 -31.02 21.24
C PHE A 614 -0.50 -32.02 20.62
N ILE A 615 -1.68 -31.60 20.14
CA ILE A 615 -2.65 -32.45 19.45
C ILE A 615 -2.02 -33.01 18.17
N VAL A 616 -1.44 -32.16 17.33
CA VAL A 616 -0.79 -32.55 16.08
C VAL A 616 0.36 -33.52 16.35
N ARG A 617 1.14 -33.29 17.42
CA ARG A 617 2.22 -34.20 17.84
C ARG A 617 1.70 -35.55 18.32
N ALA A 618 0.61 -35.58 19.09
CA ALA A 618 -0.01 -36.82 19.55
C ALA A 618 -0.56 -37.64 18.38
N LEU A 619 -1.28 -37.01 17.45
CA LEU A 619 -1.87 -37.65 16.27
C LEU A 619 -0.82 -38.20 15.28
N SER A 620 0.41 -37.72 15.34
CA SER A 620 1.49 -38.08 14.42
C SER A 620 2.53 -39.02 15.02
N SER A 621 2.16 -39.79 16.06
CA SER A 621 3.09 -40.70 16.75
C SER A 621 4.33 -39.96 17.26
N ALA A 622 4.10 -38.87 18.02
CA ALA A 622 5.12 -37.95 18.51
C ALA A 622 5.95 -37.26 17.40
N GLY A 623 5.32 -36.95 16.27
CA GLY A 623 5.94 -36.25 15.14
C GLY A 623 6.67 -37.15 14.13
N GLN A 624 6.61 -38.47 14.29
CA GLN A 624 7.32 -39.43 13.43
C GLN A 624 6.54 -39.77 12.15
N ASN A 625 5.21 -39.83 12.23
CA ASN A 625 4.36 -40.11 11.07
C ASN A 625 4.05 -38.83 10.29
N TRP A 626 4.85 -38.56 9.26
CA TRP A 626 4.72 -37.38 8.40
C TRP A 626 3.35 -37.24 7.72
N LYS A 627 2.74 -38.35 7.28
CA LYS A 627 1.45 -38.29 6.59
C LYS A 627 0.35 -37.85 7.54
N ALA A 628 0.28 -38.47 8.72
CA ALA A 628 -0.66 -38.09 9.77
C ALA A 628 -0.43 -36.66 10.26
N LEU A 629 0.83 -36.27 10.44
CA LEU A 629 1.24 -34.91 10.86
C LEU A 629 0.71 -33.83 9.90
N ASN A 630 0.98 -34.03 8.62
CA ASN A 630 0.60 -33.10 7.57
C ASN A 630 -0.92 -32.99 7.40
N ILE A 631 -1.62 -34.13 7.39
CA ILE A 631 -3.09 -34.16 7.26
C ILE A 631 -3.74 -33.51 8.49
N ALA A 632 -3.31 -33.88 9.70
CA ALA A 632 -3.86 -33.31 10.93
C ALA A 632 -3.65 -31.79 10.98
N THR A 633 -2.45 -31.31 10.66
CA THR A 633 -2.15 -29.87 10.65
C THR A 633 -2.99 -29.14 9.60
N ALA A 634 -3.07 -29.67 8.38
CA ALA A 634 -3.86 -29.06 7.32
C ALA A 634 -5.36 -29.00 7.66
N ILE A 635 -5.90 -30.04 8.30
CA ILE A 635 -7.32 -30.06 8.73
C ILE A 635 -7.56 -29.09 9.88
N ILE A 636 -6.68 -29.04 10.88
CA ILE A 636 -6.83 -28.15 12.04
C ILE A 636 -6.66 -26.68 11.64
N CYS A 637 -5.73 -26.39 10.74
CA CYS A 637 -5.51 -25.04 10.22
C CYS A 637 -6.53 -24.65 9.15
N ARG A 638 -7.29 -25.62 8.60
CA ARG A 638 -8.38 -25.33 7.68
C ARG A 638 -9.50 -24.65 8.46
N GLN A 639 -9.85 -23.46 8.01
CA GLN A 639 -10.96 -22.71 8.60
C GLN A 639 -12.29 -23.39 8.26
N ARG A 640 -13.20 -23.50 9.24
CA ARG A 640 -14.62 -23.81 8.98
C ARG A 640 -15.21 -22.61 8.25
N ILE A 641 -15.21 -22.68 6.93
CA ILE A 641 -15.90 -21.73 6.04
C ILE A 641 -17.37 -22.18 6.05
N HIS A 642 -18.13 -21.76 7.06
CA HIS A 642 -19.59 -21.80 6.99
C HIS A 642 -20.05 -20.37 6.70
N SER A 643 -20.54 -20.22 5.46
CA SER A 643 -21.26 -19.07 4.92
C SER A 643 -22.54 -18.79 5.68
#